data_AF-A0A066PHW9-F1
#
_entry.id   AF-A0A066PHW9-F1
#
_cell.length_a   1.000
_cell.length_b   1.000
_cell.length_c   1.000
_cell.angle_alpha   90.00
_cell.angle_beta   90.00
_cell.angle_gamma   90.00
#
_symmetry.space_group_name_H-M   'P 1'
#
loop_
_entity.id
_entity.type
_entity.pdbx_description
1 polymer ?
#
loop_
_entity_poly.entity_id
_entity_poly.type
_entity_poly.pdbx_seq_one_letter_code
_entity_poly.pdbx_strand_id
1 'polypeptide(L)'
;MNGKFQVNDILIMPASTVNIQRQSFVQIIKRGRLYNAVWATDVVPEQLVAPIAVEGLELRIRLTRVASLVGLLVAGAIAFDFHATTRRPSVLAAFLALAITYLALFGFTTAWPVIRRRIADFGRAKAAFNRLIFALGVFWATYLVLLMRASDSANQALLLSIMIGLISTTISAGPLSSTLSFWAPLTVGAFTALYVSHDLWRPVFVITLGAYSAFVFFTMVVLNRRMLERSVNALELMRTSETIQMLLRDFEENASDWLWETDAALNLVHPSARLAEVAHRPASEIRGNLFDFMAGTDAALASPADPAIDPYAELRRQIRMRRPFRDLVVPVSAAGERRWWSLTGKPTLDHEGAFAGYRGVGSDVTAMQRSRQRIDFLAQHDTLTELINRAAFGVLLDRALAPGNACGAALLYLDLDQFKAVNDSYGHGLGDILLRAVASRLRNAIRETDTAARLGGDEFAVLLPSNSRIDATAMADRIIERLSRPYRFDGVSVEIGVSIGIALAPADGDRQDLLFRNADLALYRAKNDGRGTWRLFDQAMDRQVQNQRSLRRDIKRALHDGQLFVEYQPVVCLRTRRIRSVEALVRWRHPQRGIIGPEDFIAIAERCGLIGAVTRHVLTEAASLAIRLPSSVSVAINLSALHLREALLFDQLSAVISTSGLAPERVEFEVTETALLTTDDRTIDNLRRLRRFGCRIAIDDFGTGFASLSTLRSFPFDRLKIDRSFIHELGRAENGERIVKAIVEFGQTLGLLITVEGVETEEHAAMLYGYRDIDAQGYLFSPPVSGDRIVAITGSGVATIAPAEPATM
;
A
#
# COMPACT_ATOMS: atom_id res chain seq x y z
N MET A 1 7.11 42.74 38.47
CA MET A 1 6.32 41.53 38.17
C MET A 1 5.19 41.89 37.24
N ASN A 2 5.40 41.62 35.94
CA ASN A 2 4.51 41.93 34.82
C ASN A 2 3.45 40.83 34.70
N GLY A 3 2.21 41.11 35.08
CA GLY A 3 1.07 40.20 34.85
C GLY A 3 0.38 40.56 33.55
N LYS A 4 0.89 40.05 32.42
CA LYS A 4 0.13 39.98 31.16
C LYS A 4 -0.94 38.90 31.33
N PHE A 5 -2.17 39.24 30.95
CA PHE A 5 -3.31 38.33 30.91
C PHE A 5 -2.99 37.13 30.01
N GLN A 6 -3.07 35.91 30.54
CA GLN A 6 -3.13 34.68 29.74
C GLN A 6 -4.60 34.38 29.43
N VAL A 7 -4.95 34.42 28.14
CA VAL A 7 -6.25 34.07 27.58
C VAL A 7 -6.20 32.61 27.15
N ASN A 8 -6.06 31.68 28.10
CA ASN A 8 -5.92 30.25 27.79
C ASN A 8 -7.03 29.32 28.30
N ASP A 9 -8.07 29.84 28.97
CA ASP A 9 -9.11 28.97 29.57
C ASP A 9 -10.51 29.09 28.91
N ILE A 10 -10.61 29.56 27.67
CA ILE A 10 -11.87 29.51 26.91
C ILE A 10 -11.62 28.94 25.51
N LEU A 11 -11.53 27.62 25.43
CA LEU A 11 -11.59 26.87 24.19
C LEU A 11 -12.56 25.71 24.40
N ILE A 12 -13.60 25.64 23.56
CA ILE A 12 -14.04 24.46 22.78
C ILE A 12 -15.38 24.86 22.13
N MET A 13 -15.36 25.14 20.82
CA MET A 13 -16.48 24.85 19.89
C MET A 13 -16.00 24.91 18.42
N PRO A 14 -16.65 24.19 17.49
CA PRO A 14 -16.15 23.98 16.12
C PRO A 14 -16.34 25.22 15.22
N ALA A 15 -15.38 25.45 14.32
CA ALA A 15 -15.29 26.62 13.44
C ALA A 15 -16.45 26.81 12.45
N SER A 16 -17.26 25.77 12.18
CA SER A 16 -18.39 25.82 11.25
C SER A 16 -19.62 26.57 11.79
N THR A 17 -19.82 26.59 13.11
CA THR A 17 -20.99 27.23 13.74
C THR A 17 -20.81 28.75 13.85
N VAL A 18 -19.57 29.23 13.93
CA VAL A 18 -19.21 30.65 14.08
C VAL A 18 -19.44 31.43 12.78
N ASN A 19 -19.31 30.79 11.62
CA ASN A 19 -19.38 31.49 10.33
C ASN A 19 -20.82 31.82 9.89
N ILE A 20 -21.80 31.01 10.30
CA ILE A 20 -23.23 31.17 9.96
C ILE A 20 -23.88 32.31 10.79
N GLN A 21 -23.47 32.48 12.05
CA GLN A 21 -23.92 33.62 12.87
C GLN A 21 -23.23 34.94 12.47
N ARG A 22 -22.01 34.89 11.90
CA ARG A 22 -21.25 36.08 11.45
C ARG A 22 -21.88 36.79 10.25
N GLN A 23 -22.42 36.05 9.28
CA GLN A 23 -23.12 36.65 8.13
C GLN A 23 -24.47 37.27 8.53
N SER A 24 -25.18 36.65 9.47
CA SER A 24 -26.45 37.15 10.00
C SER A 24 -26.28 38.46 10.77
N PHE A 25 -25.20 38.58 11.56
CA PHE A 25 -24.90 39.75 12.39
C PHE A 25 -24.52 40.99 11.57
N VAL A 26 -23.68 40.82 10.54
CA VAL A 26 -23.29 41.92 9.62
C VAL A 26 -24.47 42.37 8.76
N GLN A 27 -25.39 41.48 8.40
CA GLN A 27 -26.62 41.85 7.68
C GLN A 27 -27.63 42.61 8.55
N ILE A 28 -27.71 42.32 9.86
CA ILE A 28 -28.58 43.04 10.80
C ILE A 28 -28.09 44.47 11.02
N ILE A 29 -26.77 44.71 11.05
CA ILE A 29 -26.20 46.06 11.14
C ILE A 29 -26.37 46.84 9.81
N LYS A 30 -26.28 46.16 8.66
CA LYS A 30 -26.46 46.81 7.34
C LYS A 30 -27.92 47.17 7.02
N ARG A 31 -28.92 46.46 7.58
CA ARG A 31 -30.35 46.80 7.42
C ARG A 31 -30.78 47.75 8.53
N GLY A 32 -30.62 49.06 8.30
CA GLY A 32 -30.93 50.16 9.23
C GLY A 32 -32.34 50.15 9.85
N ARG A 33 -32.58 49.29 10.84
CA ARG A 33 -33.67 49.43 11.82
C ARG A 33 -33.08 49.98 13.12
N LEU A 34 -32.82 51.28 13.06
CA LEU A 34 -32.10 52.05 14.07
C LEU A 34 -33.06 52.66 15.12
N TYR A 35 -34.27 52.11 15.29
CA TYR A 35 -35.35 52.79 16.03
C TYR A 35 -35.54 52.31 17.48
N ASN A 36 -34.95 51.19 17.92
CA ASN A 36 -35.05 50.70 19.31
C ASN A 36 -33.70 50.71 20.07
N ALA A 37 -32.71 51.43 19.55
CA ALA A 37 -31.30 51.36 19.98
C ALA A 37 -30.94 52.18 21.25
N VAL A 38 -31.90 52.51 22.11
CA VAL A 38 -31.61 53.18 23.40
C VAL A 38 -31.21 52.16 24.48
N TRP A 39 -31.59 50.88 24.30
CA TRP A 39 -31.37 49.80 25.25
C TRP A 39 -30.60 48.61 24.63
N ALA A 40 -29.75 48.86 23.62
CA ALA A 40 -29.06 47.81 22.88
C ALA A 40 -27.87 47.20 23.66
N THR A 41 -28.17 46.55 24.79
CA THR A 41 -27.33 45.50 25.36
C THR A 41 -27.45 44.19 24.56
N ASP A 42 -28.53 44.03 23.77
CA ASP A 42 -28.85 42.78 23.08
C ASP A 42 -28.08 42.54 21.76
N VAL A 43 -27.30 43.53 21.31
CA VAL A 43 -26.50 43.43 20.07
C VAL A 43 -25.04 43.05 20.38
N VAL A 44 -24.58 43.22 21.62
CA VAL A 44 -23.19 42.88 21.98
C VAL A 44 -23.16 41.44 22.52
N PRO A 45 -22.36 40.53 21.94
CA PRO A 45 -22.22 39.17 22.48
C PRO A 45 -21.87 39.20 23.96
N GLU A 46 -22.55 38.40 24.78
CA GLU A 46 -22.47 38.43 26.25
C GLU A 46 -21.03 38.36 26.79
N GLN A 47 -20.13 37.68 26.07
CA GLN A 47 -18.70 37.54 26.36
C GLN A 47 -17.90 38.85 26.21
N LEU A 48 -18.35 39.78 25.37
CA LEU A 48 -17.71 41.08 25.13
C LEU A 48 -18.28 42.20 26.00
N VAL A 49 -19.42 41.97 26.65
CA VAL A 49 -20.11 42.98 27.49
C VAL A 49 -19.27 43.36 28.71
N ALA A 50 -18.64 42.39 29.38
CA ALA A 50 -17.85 42.65 30.57
C ALA A 50 -16.55 43.45 30.31
N PRO A 51 -15.70 43.11 29.31
CA PRO A 51 -14.52 43.90 28.97
C PRO A 51 -14.85 45.34 28.56
N ILE A 52 -15.87 45.53 27.71
CA ILE A 52 -16.30 46.86 27.24
C ILE A 52 -16.81 47.72 28.41
N ALA A 53 -17.59 47.12 29.31
CA ALA A 53 -18.10 47.82 30.46
C ALA A 53 -16.99 48.20 31.46
N VAL A 54 -15.96 47.37 31.61
CA VAL A 54 -14.79 47.66 32.46
C VAL A 54 -13.98 48.82 31.89
N GLU A 55 -13.67 48.81 30.60
CA GLU A 55 -12.90 49.86 29.94
C GLU A 55 -13.63 51.21 29.94
N GLY A 56 -14.92 51.21 29.62
CA GLY A 56 -15.75 52.41 29.63
C GLY A 56 -15.92 53.03 31.03
N LEU A 57 -15.90 52.21 32.08
CA LEU A 57 -15.94 52.67 33.46
C LEU A 57 -14.55 53.15 33.94
N GLU A 58 -13.47 52.51 33.52
CA GLU A 58 -12.10 52.86 33.91
C GLU A 58 -11.69 54.27 33.47
N LEU A 59 -11.96 54.64 32.21
CA LEU A 59 -11.62 55.96 31.67
C LEU A 59 -12.29 57.09 32.49
N ARG A 60 -13.50 56.82 33.02
CA ARG A 60 -14.36 57.81 33.67
C ARG A 60 -14.26 57.83 35.19
N ILE A 61 -13.77 56.76 35.81
CA ILE A 61 -13.44 56.76 37.24
C ILE A 61 -12.36 57.79 37.58
N ARG A 62 -11.40 58.03 36.69
CA ARG A 62 -10.40 59.10 36.87
C ARG A 62 -11.04 60.49 36.91
N LEU A 63 -11.97 60.76 35.99
CA LEU A 63 -12.71 62.03 35.94
C LEU A 63 -13.63 62.18 37.16
N THR A 64 -14.29 61.08 37.57
CA THR A 64 -15.19 61.07 38.73
C THR A 64 -14.45 61.43 40.02
N ARG A 65 -13.19 60.99 40.17
CA ARG A 65 -12.36 61.34 41.33
C ARG A 65 -12.11 62.85 41.42
N VAL A 66 -11.75 63.49 40.30
CA VAL A 66 -11.54 64.94 40.23
C VAL A 66 -12.86 65.69 40.45
N ALA A 67 -13.93 65.25 39.80
CA ALA A 67 -15.27 65.83 39.97
C ALA A 67 -15.78 65.73 41.41
N SER A 68 -15.43 64.66 42.13
CA SER A 68 -15.80 64.51 43.54
C SER A 68 -15.14 65.55 44.44
N LEU A 69 -13.85 65.84 44.20
CA LEU A 69 -13.11 66.86 44.94
C LEU A 69 -13.66 68.26 44.65
N VAL A 70 -13.85 68.59 43.37
CA VAL A 70 -14.41 69.87 42.95
C VAL A 70 -15.83 70.05 43.47
N GLY A 71 -16.66 69.02 43.40
CA GLY A 71 -18.03 69.04 43.90
C GLY A 71 -18.11 69.27 45.42
N LEU A 72 -17.22 68.65 46.20
CA LEU A 72 -17.13 68.89 47.64
C LEU A 72 -16.69 70.33 47.95
N LEU A 73 -15.75 70.89 47.19
CA LEU A 73 -15.33 72.29 47.30
C LEU A 73 -16.49 73.25 46.99
N VAL A 74 -17.26 73.00 45.92
CA VAL A 74 -18.43 73.81 45.57
C VAL A 74 -19.50 73.72 46.66
N ALA A 75 -19.79 72.52 47.17
CA ALA A 75 -20.74 72.36 48.28
C ALA A 75 -20.28 73.12 49.54
N GLY A 76 -18.99 73.08 49.86
CA GLY A 76 -18.39 73.80 50.98
C GLY A 76 -18.44 75.33 50.80
N ALA A 77 -18.19 75.83 49.59
CA ALA A 77 -18.30 77.25 49.28
C ALA A 77 -19.75 77.75 49.43
N ILE A 78 -20.73 76.99 48.96
CA ILE A 78 -22.16 77.30 49.17
C ILE A 78 -22.48 77.27 50.67
N ALA A 79 -22.01 76.27 51.41
CA ALA A 79 -22.25 76.19 52.85
C ALA A 79 -21.68 77.39 53.61
N PHE A 80 -20.52 77.91 53.18
CA PHE A 80 -19.89 79.11 53.73
C PHE A 80 -20.67 80.39 53.42
N ASP A 81 -21.07 80.58 52.16
CA ASP A 81 -21.83 81.77 51.73
C ASP A 81 -23.23 81.82 52.39
N PHE A 82 -23.87 80.65 52.53
CA PHE A 82 -25.18 80.51 53.18
C PHE A 82 -25.11 80.10 54.65
N HIS A 83 -23.99 80.34 55.35
CA HIS A 83 -23.70 79.77 56.69
C HIS A 83 -24.83 79.93 57.72
N ALA A 84 -25.49 81.09 57.75
CA ALA A 84 -26.62 81.33 58.65
C ALA A 84 -27.82 80.39 58.38
N THR A 85 -28.13 80.15 57.10
CA THR A 85 -29.19 79.25 56.64
C THR A 85 -28.77 77.79 56.76
N THR A 86 -27.49 77.49 56.51
CA THR A 86 -26.91 76.15 56.61
C THR A 86 -27.00 75.58 58.02
N ARG A 87 -27.00 76.43 59.07
CA ARG A 87 -27.18 75.99 60.47
C ARG A 87 -28.57 75.43 60.79
N ARG A 88 -29.56 75.58 59.91
CA ARG A 88 -30.87 74.92 60.08
C ARG A 88 -30.67 73.40 60.05
N PRO A 89 -31.25 72.63 60.99
CA PRO A 89 -30.98 71.19 61.10
C PRO A 89 -31.19 70.39 59.82
N SER A 90 -32.23 70.73 59.04
CA SER A 90 -32.53 70.08 57.76
C SER A 90 -31.50 70.38 56.67
N VAL A 91 -30.98 71.61 56.61
CA VAL A 91 -29.99 72.03 55.61
C VAL A 91 -28.61 71.45 55.97
N LEU A 92 -28.24 71.49 57.24
CA LEU A 92 -27.01 70.88 57.74
C LEU A 92 -26.98 69.37 57.50
N ALA A 93 -28.10 68.68 57.75
CA ALA A 93 -28.22 67.25 57.49
C ALA A 93 -28.06 66.92 56.00
N ALA A 94 -28.67 67.72 55.10
CA ALA A 94 -28.51 67.54 53.66
C ALA A 94 -27.07 67.79 53.20
N PHE A 95 -26.39 68.81 53.74
CA PHE A 95 -24.98 69.08 53.47
C PHE A 95 -24.06 67.94 53.95
N LEU A 96 -24.26 67.44 55.17
CA LEU A 96 -23.47 66.32 55.70
C LEU A 96 -23.68 65.04 54.89
N ALA A 97 -24.92 64.73 54.51
CA ALA A 97 -25.23 63.59 53.64
C ALA A 97 -24.54 63.72 52.26
N LEU A 98 -24.53 64.93 51.70
CA LEU A 98 -23.83 65.23 50.46
C LEU A 98 -22.31 65.04 50.60
N ALA A 99 -21.71 65.59 51.66
CA ALA A 99 -20.28 65.48 51.92
C ALA A 99 -19.83 64.02 52.14
N ILE A 100 -20.60 63.25 52.92
CA ILE A 100 -20.36 61.81 53.13
C ILE A 100 -20.41 61.05 51.81
N THR A 101 -21.37 61.38 50.94
CA THR A 101 -21.51 60.71 49.64
C THR A 101 -20.34 61.02 48.72
N TYR A 102 -19.82 62.26 48.73
CA TYR A 102 -18.60 62.62 48.01
C TYR A 102 -17.37 61.87 48.52
N LEU A 103 -17.21 61.73 49.85
CA LEU A 103 -16.13 60.94 50.44
C LEU A 103 -16.23 59.45 50.08
N ALA A 104 -17.44 58.89 50.12
CA ALA A 104 -17.69 57.50 49.72
C ALA A 104 -17.38 57.27 48.23
N LEU A 105 -17.76 58.23 47.35
CA LEU A 105 -17.45 58.18 45.92
C LEU A 105 -15.95 58.29 45.66
N PHE A 106 -15.26 59.19 46.37
CA PHE A 106 -13.80 59.31 46.31
C PHE A 106 -13.13 58.00 46.73
N GLY A 107 -13.54 57.42 47.87
CA GLY A 107 -13.06 56.11 48.34
C GLY A 107 -13.32 54.97 47.35
N PHE A 108 -14.49 54.94 46.70
CA PHE A 108 -14.80 53.96 45.67
C PHE A 108 -13.85 54.09 44.47
N THR A 109 -13.62 55.32 43.99
CA THR A 109 -12.73 55.55 42.84
C THR A 109 -11.26 55.28 43.16
N THR A 110 -10.80 55.44 44.40
CA THR A 110 -9.43 55.10 44.83
C THR A 110 -9.24 53.59 44.98
N ALA A 111 -10.25 52.87 45.48
CA ALA A 111 -10.23 51.41 45.59
C ALA A 111 -10.41 50.67 44.24
N TRP A 112 -10.81 51.38 43.17
CA TRP A 112 -11.10 50.78 41.86
C TRP A 112 -10.04 49.83 41.29
N PRO A 113 -8.72 50.13 41.33
CA PRO A 113 -7.69 49.24 40.79
C PRO A 113 -7.63 47.87 41.49
N VAL A 114 -8.09 47.78 42.73
CA VAL A 114 -8.19 46.55 43.52
C VAL A 114 -9.51 45.84 43.20
N ILE A 115 -10.62 46.58 43.17
CA ILE A 115 -11.96 46.06 42.85
C ILE A 115 -11.98 45.41 41.45
N ARG A 116 -11.36 46.05 40.45
CA ARG A 116 -11.36 45.55 39.06
C ARG A 116 -10.64 44.21 38.87
N ARG A 117 -9.71 43.85 39.76
CA ARG A 117 -8.96 42.58 39.66
C ARG A 117 -9.84 41.36 39.99
N ARG A 118 -11.00 41.57 40.62
CA ARG A 118 -11.97 40.52 40.94
C ARG A 118 -13.12 40.57 39.93
N ILE A 119 -12.91 40.00 38.74
CA ILE A 119 -13.84 40.05 37.58
C ILE A 119 -15.24 39.54 37.95
N ALA A 120 -15.33 38.53 38.84
CA ALA A 120 -16.59 37.93 39.29
C ALA A 120 -17.58 38.93 39.95
N ASP A 121 -17.10 40.08 40.43
CA ASP A 121 -17.90 41.05 41.19
C ASP A 121 -18.20 42.35 40.43
N PHE A 122 -17.84 42.45 39.14
CA PHE A 122 -17.99 43.69 38.38
C PHE A 122 -19.44 44.22 38.36
N GLY A 123 -20.43 43.34 38.21
CA GLY A 123 -21.84 43.73 38.26
C GLY A 123 -22.25 44.36 39.60
N ARG A 124 -21.74 43.80 40.71
CA ARG A 124 -21.97 44.34 42.07
C ARG A 124 -21.29 45.69 42.26
N ALA A 125 -20.06 45.85 41.79
CA ALA A 125 -19.33 47.12 41.86
C ALA A 125 -20.02 48.22 41.03
N LYS A 126 -20.47 47.91 39.81
CA LYS A 126 -21.24 48.83 38.96
C LYS A 126 -22.56 49.25 39.62
N ALA A 127 -23.28 48.30 40.23
CA ALA A 127 -24.51 48.61 40.96
C ALA A 127 -24.24 49.51 42.18
N ALA A 128 -23.18 49.25 42.95
CA ALA A 128 -22.79 50.10 44.08
C ALA A 128 -22.43 51.52 43.63
N PHE A 129 -21.68 51.66 42.53
CA PHE A 129 -21.35 52.95 41.94
C PHE A 129 -22.61 53.73 41.53
N ASN A 130 -23.55 53.09 40.83
CA ASN A 130 -24.81 53.72 40.43
C ASN A 130 -25.62 54.20 41.63
N ARG A 131 -25.66 53.43 42.74
CA ARG A 131 -26.35 53.84 43.97
C ARG A 131 -25.71 55.07 44.61
N LEU A 132 -24.38 55.12 44.68
CA LEU A 132 -23.67 56.29 45.21
C LEU A 132 -23.92 57.54 44.37
N ILE A 133 -23.87 57.42 43.05
CA ILE A 133 -24.15 58.51 42.13
C ILE A 133 -25.61 58.97 42.20
N PHE A 134 -26.56 58.04 42.34
CA PHE A 134 -27.96 58.37 42.57
C PHE A 134 -28.18 59.14 43.86
N ALA A 135 -27.62 58.64 44.97
CA ALA A 135 -27.68 59.30 46.27
C ALA A 135 -27.09 60.71 46.20
N LEU A 136 -25.97 60.88 45.48
CA LEU A 136 -25.34 62.18 45.28
C LEU A 136 -26.29 63.17 44.58
N GLY A 137 -26.98 62.72 43.52
CA GLY A 137 -27.95 63.56 42.81
C GLY A 137 -29.15 63.95 43.68
N VAL A 138 -29.66 63.01 44.48
CA VAL A 138 -30.75 63.28 45.45
C VAL A 138 -30.31 64.27 46.53
N PHE A 139 -29.13 64.12 47.11
CA PHE A 139 -28.65 65.02 48.16
C PHE A 139 -28.33 66.41 47.63
N TRP A 140 -27.80 66.55 46.42
CA TRP A 140 -27.67 67.86 45.76
C TRP A 140 -29.02 68.52 45.53
N ALA A 141 -29.97 67.79 44.94
CA ALA A 141 -31.32 68.29 44.71
C ALA A 141 -31.97 68.76 46.02
N THR A 142 -31.89 67.93 47.07
CA THR A 142 -32.46 68.23 48.38
C THR A 142 -31.79 69.44 49.02
N TYR A 143 -30.46 69.50 49.04
CA TYR A 143 -29.69 70.59 49.62
C TYR A 143 -30.04 71.94 48.96
N LEU A 144 -30.07 71.98 47.63
CA LEU A 144 -30.37 73.21 46.88
C LEU A 144 -31.84 73.63 47.01
N VAL A 145 -32.80 72.69 47.01
CA VAL A 145 -34.23 73.01 47.23
C VAL A 145 -34.46 73.59 48.64
N LEU A 146 -33.80 73.04 49.66
CA LEU A 146 -33.90 73.55 51.03
C LEU A 146 -33.29 74.95 51.18
N LEU A 147 -32.17 75.21 50.50
CA LEU A 147 -31.55 76.54 50.46
C LEU A 147 -32.45 77.53 49.72
N MET A 148 -33.07 77.14 48.59
CA MET A 148 -33.97 78.01 47.83
C MET A 148 -35.16 78.49 48.65
N ARG A 149 -35.75 77.61 49.47
CA ARG A 149 -36.87 77.98 50.37
C ARG A 149 -36.50 79.04 51.41
N ALA A 150 -35.22 79.20 51.70
CA ALA A 150 -34.71 80.05 52.76
C ALA A 150 -33.93 81.27 52.24
N SER A 151 -33.97 81.53 50.93
CA SER A 151 -33.16 82.54 50.24
C SER A 151 -34.02 83.55 49.49
N ASP A 152 -33.51 84.78 49.35
CA ASP A 152 -34.17 85.85 48.57
C ASP A 152 -34.04 85.62 47.05
N SER A 153 -34.82 86.34 46.24
CA SER A 153 -34.95 86.10 44.79
C SER A 153 -33.61 86.16 44.02
N ALA A 154 -32.66 87.00 44.44
CA ALA A 154 -31.31 87.06 43.84
C ALA A 154 -30.50 85.77 44.10
N ASN A 155 -30.53 85.27 45.34
CA ASN A 155 -29.87 84.03 45.73
C ASN A 155 -30.57 82.79 45.15
N GLN A 156 -31.89 82.84 44.98
CA GLN A 156 -32.64 81.78 44.30
C GLN A 156 -32.22 81.61 42.84
N ALA A 157 -31.96 82.71 42.12
CA ALA A 157 -31.46 82.65 40.74
C ALA A 157 -30.05 82.04 40.67
N LEU A 158 -29.16 82.40 41.60
CA LEU A 158 -27.82 81.81 41.73
C LEU A 158 -27.91 80.29 41.97
N LEU A 159 -28.73 79.85 42.93
CA LEU A 159 -28.92 78.43 43.24
C LEU A 159 -29.48 77.65 42.04
N LEU A 160 -30.43 78.22 41.29
CA LEU A 160 -30.96 77.61 40.08
C LEU A 160 -29.89 77.48 38.98
N SER A 161 -29.01 78.47 38.82
CA SER A 161 -27.89 78.40 37.87
C SER A 161 -26.88 77.30 38.23
N ILE A 162 -26.63 77.09 39.53
CA ILE A 162 -25.80 75.99 40.03
C ILE A 162 -26.48 74.65 39.72
N MET A 163 -27.80 74.53 39.90
CA MET A 163 -28.54 73.30 39.53
C MET A 163 -28.43 72.99 38.04
N ILE A 164 -28.60 73.99 37.17
CA ILE A 164 -28.42 73.85 35.72
C ILE A 164 -26.99 73.42 35.39
N GLY A 165 -25.99 74.03 36.03
CA GLY A 165 -24.59 73.64 35.93
C GLY A 165 -24.37 72.17 36.35
N LEU A 166 -24.95 71.72 37.46
CA LEU A 166 -24.85 70.34 37.93
C LEU A 166 -25.52 69.34 36.97
N ILE A 167 -26.69 69.67 36.41
CA ILE A 167 -27.34 68.84 35.37
C ILE A 167 -26.40 68.62 34.18
N SER A 168 -25.63 69.64 33.78
CA SER A 168 -24.68 69.54 32.67
C SER A 168 -23.51 68.58 32.92
N THR A 169 -23.06 68.45 34.18
CA THR A 169 -21.91 67.61 34.55
C THR A 169 -22.16 66.11 34.37
N THR A 170 -23.43 65.71 34.22
CA THR A 170 -23.86 64.32 33.94
C THR A 170 -23.17 63.74 32.69
N ILE A 171 -22.89 64.55 31.67
CA ILE A 171 -22.25 64.14 30.42
C ILE A 171 -20.91 63.39 30.65
N SER A 172 -20.24 63.66 31.77
CA SER A 172 -18.94 63.05 32.11
C SER A 172 -19.05 61.75 32.93
N ALA A 173 -20.23 61.41 33.47
CA ALA A 173 -20.38 60.55 34.65
C ALA A 173 -20.29 59.02 34.47
N GLY A 174 -20.22 58.46 33.25
CA GLY A 174 -20.05 57.00 33.12
C GLY A 174 -20.80 56.33 31.97
N PRO A 175 -21.02 55.01 32.10
CA PRO A 175 -22.05 54.28 31.36
C PRO A 175 -23.43 54.94 31.52
N LEU A 176 -24.32 54.76 30.53
CA LEU A 176 -25.64 55.41 30.50
C LEU A 176 -26.41 55.25 31.81
N SER A 177 -26.35 54.07 32.43
CA SER A 177 -26.99 53.79 33.72
C SER A 177 -26.52 54.71 34.86
N SER A 178 -25.22 55.00 34.90
CA SER A 178 -24.61 55.83 35.96
C SER A 178 -24.96 57.30 35.73
N THR A 179 -24.91 57.75 34.48
CA THR A 179 -25.27 59.12 34.16
C THR A 179 -26.74 59.42 34.41
N LEU A 180 -27.65 58.50 34.02
CA LEU A 180 -29.07 58.61 34.32
C LEU A 180 -29.34 58.66 35.83
N SER A 181 -28.60 57.87 36.61
CA SER A 181 -28.70 57.85 38.06
C SER A 181 -28.42 59.22 38.69
N PHE A 182 -27.54 60.03 38.11
CA PHE A 182 -27.29 61.40 38.59
C PHE A 182 -28.27 62.43 38.02
N TRP A 183 -28.54 62.34 36.71
CA TRP A 183 -29.32 63.32 35.97
C TRP A 183 -30.78 63.38 36.40
N ALA A 184 -31.42 62.22 36.62
CA ALA A 184 -32.84 62.14 36.95
C ALA A 184 -33.20 62.86 38.26
N PRO A 185 -32.57 62.56 39.42
CA PRO A 185 -32.88 63.24 40.67
C PRO A 185 -32.54 64.74 40.63
N LEU A 186 -31.48 65.16 39.94
CA LEU A 186 -31.14 66.57 39.79
C LEU A 186 -32.17 67.34 38.95
N THR A 187 -32.66 66.73 37.87
CA THR A 187 -33.69 67.35 37.02
C THR A 187 -34.99 67.50 37.79
N VAL A 188 -35.44 66.44 38.47
CA VAL A 188 -36.62 66.49 39.35
C VAL A 188 -36.43 67.53 40.46
N GLY A 189 -35.23 67.56 41.05
CA GLY A 189 -34.82 68.58 42.01
C GLY A 189 -34.97 69.99 41.47
N ALA A 190 -34.47 70.28 40.27
CA ALA A 190 -34.49 71.60 39.66
C ALA A 190 -35.93 72.08 39.37
N PHE A 191 -36.81 71.20 38.90
CA PHE A 191 -38.23 71.52 38.76
C PHE A 191 -38.91 71.76 40.11
N THR A 192 -38.57 70.97 41.13
CA THR A 192 -39.08 71.15 42.49
C THR A 192 -38.61 72.47 43.08
N ALA A 193 -37.34 72.83 42.87
CA ALA A 193 -36.75 74.10 43.28
C ALA A 193 -37.45 75.29 42.63
N LEU A 194 -37.71 75.20 41.32
CA LEU A 194 -38.46 76.21 40.58
C LEU A 194 -39.88 76.38 41.14
N TYR A 195 -40.56 75.26 41.45
CA TYR A 195 -41.90 75.28 42.04
C TYR A 195 -41.92 75.90 43.44
N VAL A 196 -40.97 75.53 44.31
CA VAL A 196 -40.89 76.02 45.71
C VAL A 196 -40.55 77.52 45.78
N SER A 197 -39.84 78.07 44.80
CA SER A 197 -39.47 79.49 44.79
C SER A 197 -40.63 80.47 44.65
N HIS A 198 -41.80 80.03 44.15
CA HIS A 198 -43.00 80.82 43.81
C HIS A 198 -42.78 81.96 42.81
N ASP A 199 -41.81 82.85 43.04
CA ASP A 199 -41.45 84.00 42.18
C ASP A 199 -40.90 83.58 40.80
N LEU A 200 -40.17 82.47 40.75
CA LEU A 200 -39.55 81.95 39.52
C LEU A 200 -40.44 80.92 38.80
N TRP A 201 -41.61 80.55 39.34
CA TRP A 201 -42.53 79.61 38.68
C TRP A 201 -43.29 80.28 37.52
N ARG A 202 -42.55 80.61 36.46
CA ARG A 202 -43.07 81.20 35.23
C ARG A 202 -42.94 80.20 34.08
N PRO A 203 -43.88 80.17 33.12
CA PRO A 203 -43.82 79.26 31.97
C PRO A 203 -42.48 79.30 31.24
N VAL A 204 -41.86 80.48 31.11
CA VAL A 204 -40.55 80.64 30.47
C VAL A 204 -39.45 79.84 31.16
N PHE A 205 -39.39 79.83 32.51
CA PHE A 205 -38.37 79.07 33.24
C PHE A 205 -38.64 77.56 33.22
N VAL A 206 -39.91 77.15 33.26
CA VAL A 206 -40.29 75.74 33.14
C VAL A 206 -39.93 75.20 31.75
N ILE A 207 -40.25 75.95 30.69
CA ILE A 207 -39.96 75.58 29.30
C ILE A 207 -38.44 75.56 29.06
N THR A 208 -37.69 76.58 29.51
CA THR A 208 -36.24 76.62 29.29
C THR A 208 -35.50 75.52 30.07
N LEU A 209 -35.88 75.26 31.32
CA LEU A 209 -35.32 74.15 32.11
C LEU A 209 -35.66 72.79 31.48
N GLY A 210 -36.89 72.61 31.00
CA GLY A 210 -37.32 71.40 30.31
C GLY A 210 -36.57 71.17 29.00
N ALA A 211 -36.46 72.20 28.16
CA ALA A 211 -35.71 72.14 26.91
C ALA A 211 -34.22 71.87 27.15
N TYR A 212 -33.62 72.51 28.16
CA TYR A 212 -32.23 72.29 28.52
C TYR A 212 -32.00 70.87 29.05
N SER A 213 -32.85 70.39 29.96
CA SER A 213 -32.72 69.04 30.50
C SER A 213 -32.92 67.97 29.42
N ALA A 214 -33.87 68.18 28.50
CA ALA A 214 -34.06 67.31 27.33
C ALA A 214 -32.85 67.33 26.39
N PHE A 215 -32.23 68.50 26.15
CA PHE A 215 -31.01 68.61 25.36
C PHE A 215 -29.84 67.86 25.99
N VAL A 216 -29.65 68.00 27.31
CA VAL A 216 -28.62 67.26 28.06
C VAL A 216 -28.88 65.76 28.00
N PHE A 217 -30.14 65.32 28.16
CA PHE A 217 -30.53 63.92 28.03
C PHE A 217 -30.22 63.36 26.63
N PHE A 218 -30.60 64.08 25.57
CA PHE A 218 -30.34 63.66 24.20
C PHE A 218 -28.82 63.59 23.91
N THR A 219 -28.08 64.62 24.32
CA THR A 219 -26.62 64.68 24.16
C THR A 219 -25.93 63.54 24.91
N MET A 220 -26.39 63.24 26.13
CA MET A 220 -25.91 62.11 26.93
C MET A 220 -26.11 60.78 26.19
N VAL A 221 -27.29 60.52 25.65
CA VAL A 221 -27.59 59.27 24.91
C VAL A 221 -26.69 59.14 23.67
N VAL A 222 -26.58 60.21 22.87
CA VAL A 222 -25.75 60.22 21.65
C VAL A 222 -24.27 60.01 21.98
N LEU A 223 -23.74 60.71 22.99
CA LEU A 223 -22.34 60.59 23.36
C LEU A 223 -22.01 59.22 23.95
N ASN A 224 -22.92 58.65 24.75
CA ASN A 224 -22.74 57.30 25.30
C ASN A 224 -22.69 56.25 24.20
N ARG A 225 -23.57 56.36 23.20
CA ARG A 225 -23.59 55.47 22.04
C ARG A 225 -22.30 55.52 21.21
N ARG A 226 -21.84 56.73 20.86
CA ARG A 226 -20.59 56.88 20.08
C ARG A 226 -19.38 56.31 20.79
N MET A 227 -19.35 56.36 22.12
CA MET A 227 -18.29 55.76 22.91
C MET A 227 -18.36 54.23 22.91
N LEU A 228 -19.56 53.66 23.01
CA LEU A 228 -19.75 52.21 22.91
C LEU A 228 -19.27 51.67 21.56
N GLU A 229 -19.61 52.35 20.47
CA GLU A 229 -19.16 52.02 19.11
C GLU A 229 -17.62 52.05 19.00
N ARG A 230 -16.94 53.02 19.60
CA ARG A 230 -15.47 53.09 19.62
C ARG A 230 -14.84 51.93 20.40
N SER A 231 -15.39 51.58 21.56
CA SER A 231 -14.87 50.46 22.37
C SER A 231 -15.03 49.13 21.66
N VAL A 232 -16.14 48.91 20.95
CA VAL A 232 -16.35 47.69 20.13
C VAL A 232 -15.33 47.62 18.99
N ASN A 233 -15.15 48.71 18.23
CA ASN A 233 -14.21 48.75 17.10
C ASN A 233 -12.75 48.57 17.53
N ALA A 234 -12.37 49.12 18.69
CA ALA A 234 -11.02 48.94 19.25
C ALA A 234 -10.72 47.47 19.57
N LEU A 235 -11.71 46.73 20.11
CA LEU A 235 -11.57 45.31 20.39
C LEU A 235 -11.51 44.46 19.10
N GLU A 236 -12.26 44.82 18.06
CA GLU A 236 -12.16 44.16 16.75
C GLU A 236 -10.78 44.35 16.10
N LEU A 237 -10.19 45.54 16.22
CA LEU A 237 -8.85 45.84 15.70
C LEU A 237 -7.77 44.99 16.38
N MET A 238 -7.83 44.84 17.71
CA MET A 238 -6.89 43.98 18.45
C MET A 238 -6.97 42.52 17.99
N ARG A 239 -8.20 42.01 17.81
CA ARG A 239 -8.44 40.63 17.37
C ARG A 239 -7.93 40.36 15.94
N THR A 240 -8.02 41.36 15.07
CA THR A 240 -7.56 41.24 13.67
C THR A 240 -6.03 41.25 13.58
N SER A 241 -5.36 42.07 14.40
CA SER A 241 -3.88 42.13 14.46
C SER A 241 -3.27 40.84 15.03
N GLU A 242 -3.89 40.25 16.06
CA GLU A 242 -3.44 38.97 16.62
C GLU A 242 -3.64 37.81 15.65
N THR A 243 -4.75 37.80 14.89
CA THR A 243 -5.00 36.75 13.88
C THR A 243 -3.98 36.83 12.73
N ILE A 244 -3.56 38.03 12.30
CA ILE A 244 -2.52 38.18 11.25
C ILE A 244 -1.15 37.73 11.74
N GLN A 245 -0.77 38.07 12.97
CA GLN A 245 0.50 37.59 13.55
C GLN A 245 0.48 36.09 13.80
N MET A 246 -0.66 35.54 14.21
CA MET A 246 -0.84 34.11 14.38
C MET A 246 -0.80 33.38 13.03
N LEU A 247 -1.38 33.93 11.96
CA LEU A 247 -1.30 33.36 10.61
C LEU A 247 0.10 33.44 10.01
N LEU A 248 0.84 34.53 10.24
CA LEU A 248 2.24 34.64 9.81
C LEU A 248 3.13 33.64 10.57
N ARG A 249 2.90 33.51 11.87
CA ARG A 249 3.64 32.56 12.71
C ARG A 249 3.25 31.10 12.42
N ASP A 250 1.98 30.81 12.17
CA ASP A 250 1.53 29.50 11.68
C ASP A 250 2.08 29.21 10.27
N PHE A 251 2.25 30.22 9.41
CA PHE A 251 2.92 30.03 8.12
C PHE A 251 4.42 29.73 8.29
N GLU A 252 5.09 30.39 9.24
CA GLU A 252 6.51 30.15 9.57
C GLU A 252 6.76 28.84 10.35
N GLU A 253 5.83 28.41 11.21
CA GLU A 253 5.96 27.22 12.07
C GLU A 253 5.31 25.96 11.46
N ASN A 254 4.26 26.06 10.61
CA ASN A 254 3.53 24.91 10.05
C ASN A 254 3.63 24.71 8.52
N ALA A 255 4.13 25.66 7.72
CA ALA A 255 4.36 25.40 6.30
C ALA A 255 5.70 24.64 6.12
N SER A 256 5.74 23.66 5.19
CA SER A 256 7.01 23.03 4.77
C SER A 256 7.93 23.98 3.99
N ASP A 257 7.53 25.24 3.89
CA ASP A 257 8.04 26.25 2.99
C ASP A 257 8.89 27.26 3.77
N TRP A 258 10.02 27.67 3.22
CA TRP A 258 10.90 28.69 3.78
C TRP A 258 11.00 29.91 2.88
N LEU A 259 11.30 31.05 3.49
CA LEU A 259 11.55 32.29 2.75
C LEU A 259 13.03 32.40 2.40
N TRP A 260 13.29 32.90 1.20
CA TRP A 260 14.62 33.27 0.72
C TRP A 260 14.59 34.63 0.03
N GLU A 261 15.69 35.37 0.16
CA GLU A 261 15.87 36.67 -0.46
C GLU A 261 17.31 36.83 -0.91
N THR A 262 17.51 37.55 -2.02
CA THR A 262 18.84 37.92 -2.51
C THR A 262 18.98 39.42 -2.71
N ASP A 263 20.20 39.91 -2.64
CA ASP A 263 20.56 41.25 -3.11
C ASP A 263 20.64 41.31 -4.66
N ALA A 264 20.99 42.48 -5.21
CA ALA A 264 21.15 42.70 -6.65
C ALA A 264 22.29 41.88 -7.27
N ALA A 265 23.26 41.41 -6.48
CA ALA A 265 24.35 40.53 -6.89
C ALA A 265 24.00 39.03 -6.71
N LEU A 266 22.74 38.73 -6.34
CA LEU A 266 22.20 37.39 -6.09
C LEU A 266 22.84 36.70 -4.87
N ASN A 267 23.39 37.45 -3.93
CA ASN A 267 23.82 36.91 -2.64
C ASN A 267 22.61 36.75 -1.73
N LEU A 268 22.55 35.63 -1.01
CA LEU A 268 21.49 35.39 -0.04
C LEU A 268 21.56 36.40 1.11
N VAL A 269 20.45 37.06 1.39
CA VAL A 269 20.28 38.03 2.47
C VAL A 269 19.10 37.63 3.36
N HIS A 270 19.20 37.90 4.66
CA HIS A 270 18.18 37.54 5.66
C HIS A 270 17.73 36.06 5.61
N PRO A 271 18.64 35.07 5.77
CA PRO A 271 18.26 33.67 5.77
C PRO A 271 17.28 33.39 6.92
N SER A 272 16.10 32.86 6.58
CA SER A 272 15.11 32.45 7.57
C SER A 272 15.64 31.30 8.44
N ALA A 273 15.17 31.21 9.69
CA ALA A 273 15.56 30.12 10.58
C ALA A 273 15.26 28.73 9.97
N ARG A 274 14.13 28.62 9.24
CA ARG A 274 13.73 27.40 8.54
C ARG A 274 14.65 27.05 7.37
N LEU A 275 15.10 28.04 6.59
CA LEU A 275 16.09 27.82 5.52
C LEU A 275 17.40 27.24 6.11
N ALA A 276 17.81 27.71 7.29
CA ALA A 276 18.98 27.18 7.99
C ALA A 276 18.80 25.72 8.44
N GLU A 277 17.63 25.39 8.99
CA GLU A 277 17.28 24.01 9.36
C GLU A 277 17.25 23.07 8.16
N VAL A 278 16.57 23.44 7.06
CA VAL A 278 16.43 22.58 5.87
C VAL A 278 17.76 22.43 5.12
N ALA A 279 18.59 23.47 5.12
CA ALA A 279 19.94 23.42 4.56
C ALA A 279 20.94 22.65 5.44
N HIS A 280 20.57 22.30 6.68
CA HIS A 280 21.45 21.71 7.70
C HIS A 280 22.73 22.53 7.92
N ARG A 281 22.61 23.86 7.85
CA ARG A 281 23.72 24.80 8.01
C ARG A 281 23.30 25.93 8.94
N PRO A 282 24.13 26.34 9.92
CA PRO A 282 23.79 27.47 10.78
C PRO A 282 23.61 28.74 9.94
N ALA A 283 22.65 29.58 10.30
CA ALA A 283 22.31 30.80 9.54
C ALA A 283 23.52 31.75 9.34
N SER A 284 24.53 31.66 10.22
CA SER A 284 25.80 32.39 10.10
C SER A 284 26.67 31.97 8.89
N GLU A 285 26.51 30.74 8.40
CA GLU A 285 27.25 30.16 7.28
C GLU A 285 26.49 30.23 5.95
N ILE A 286 25.22 30.62 5.96
CA ILE A 286 24.41 30.84 4.77
C ILE A 286 24.71 32.23 4.23
N ARG A 287 25.85 32.34 3.56
CA ARG A 287 26.34 33.57 2.92
C ARG A 287 26.92 33.27 1.54
N GLY A 288 26.79 34.22 0.63
CA GLY A 288 27.31 34.12 -0.74
C GLY A 288 26.22 33.95 -1.78
N ASN A 289 26.65 33.67 -3.02
CA ASN A 289 25.77 33.60 -4.17
C ASN A 289 24.78 32.43 -4.05
N LEU A 290 23.52 32.66 -4.45
CA LEU A 290 22.44 31.67 -4.43
C LEU A 290 22.82 30.34 -5.11
N PHE A 291 23.52 30.39 -6.25
CA PHE A 291 23.89 29.18 -6.99
C PHE A 291 25.01 28.38 -6.32
N ASP A 292 25.99 29.07 -5.73
CA ASP A 292 27.08 28.43 -5.00
C ASP A 292 26.56 27.77 -3.73
N PHE A 293 25.59 28.40 -3.07
CA PHE A 293 24.89 27.82 -1.93
C PHE A 293 24.14 26.54 -2.30
N MET A 294 23.41 26.53 -3.42
CA MET A 294 22.64 25.34 -3.86
C MET A 294 23.54 24.20 -4.34
N ALA A 295 24.63 24.52 -5.05
CA ALA A 295 25.60 23.54 -5.51
C ALA A 295 26.36 22.87 -4.35
N GLY A 296 26.58 23.60 -3.26
CA GLY A 296 27.38 23.15 -2.12
C GLY A 296 28.87 23.07 -2.45
N THR A 297 29.68 22.67 -1.47
CA THR A 297 31.15 22.52 -1.62
C THR A 297 31.56 21.25 -2.35
N ASP A 298 30.62 20.34 -2.60
CA ASP A 298 30.89 18.99 -3.11
C ASP A 298 30.32 18.82 -4.53
N ALA A 299 31.08 19.31 -5.52
CA ALA A 299 30.69 19.32 -6.93
C ALA A 299 30.42 17.91 -7.51
N ALA A 300 30.91 16.86 -6.86
CA ALA A 300 30.72 15.47 -7.27
C ALA A 300 29.27 14.96 -7.08
N LEU A 301 28.54 15.47 -6.07
CA LEU A 301 27.15 15.09 -5.78
C LEU A 301 26.11 15.86 -6.61
N ALA A 302 26.52 17.00 -7.18
CA ALA A 302 25.72 17.84 -8.06
C ALA A 302 25.75 17.39 -9.53
N SER A 303 26.68 16.50 -9.91
CA SER A 303 26.81 16.04 -11.29
C SER A 303 25.59 15.20 -11.71
N PRO A 304 24.98 15.46 -12.88
CA PRO A 304 24.03 14.53 -13.45
C PRO A 304 24.75 13.24 -13.87
N ALA A 305 23.99 12.15 -14.08
CA ALA A 305 24.50 10.95 -14.74
C ALA A 305 24.99 11.23 -16.18
N ASP A 306 24.65 12.42 -16.72
CA ASP A 306 25.09 12.95 -18.01
C ASP A 306 25.69 14.36 -17.82
N PRO A 307 27.01 14.56 -18.02
CA PRO A 307 27.70 15.84 -17.79
C PRO A 307 27.25 17.00 -18.70
N ALA A 308 26.36 16.76 -19.67
CA ALA A 308 25.87 17.78 -20.62
C ALA A 308 24.71 18.66 -20.11
N ILE A 309 24.07 18.33 -18.98
CA ILE A 309 22.84 19.01 -18.52
C ILE A 309 23.12 19.90 -17.30
N ASP A 310 23.13 21.23 -17.47
CA ASP A 310 23.16 22.19 -16.35
C ASP A 310 21.82 22.13 -15.58
N PRO A 311 21.80 21.63 -14.33
CA PRO A 311 20.57 21.45 -13.56
C PRO A 311 19.92 22.77 -13.13
N TYR A 312 20.62 23.90 -13.26
CA TYR A 312 20.12 25.23 -12.90
C TYR A 312 19.82 26.11 -14.12
N ALA A 313 19.94 25.57 -15.35
CA ALA A 313 19.85 26.35 -16.58
C ALA A 313 18.56 27.19 -16.67
N GLU A 314 17.42 26.59 -16.33
CA GLU A 314 16.12 27.27 -16.37
C GLU A 314 16.01 28.38 -15.32
N LEU A 315 16.46 28.12 -14.09
CA LEU A 315 16.47 29.12 -13.03
C LEU A 315 17.40 30.30 -13.37
N ARG A 316 18.61 30.01 -13.89
CA ARG A 316 19.55 31.03 -14.38
C ARG A 316 18.92 31.87 -15.50
N ARG A 317 18.17 31.23 -16.40
CA ARG A 317 17.46 31.91 -17.51
C ARG A 317 16.42 32.89 -16.97
N GLN A 318 15.55 32.46 -16.06
CA GLN A 318 14.50 33.32 -15.49
C GLN A 318 15.08 34.49 -14.70
N ILE A 319 16.11 34.23 -13.87
CA ILE A 319 16.78 35.26 -13.09
C ILE A 319 17.43 36.31 -14.00
N ARG A 320 18.12 35.88 -15.06
CA ARG A 320 18.75 36.78 -16.06
C ARG A 320 17.72 37.64 -16.80
N MET A 321 16.55 37.07 -17.11
CA MET A 321 15.45 37.80 -17.75
C MET A 321 14.65 38.69 -16.79
N ARG A 322 15.00 38.72 -15.49
CA ARG A 322 14.28 39.48 -14.45
C ARG A 322 12.79 39.14 -14.38
N ARG A 323 12.44 37.86 -14.58
CA ARG A 323 11.05 37.38 -14.60
C ARG A 323 10.70 36.63 -13.32
N PRO A 324 9.44 36.73 -12.85
CA PRO A 324 8.96 35.85 -11.81
C PRO A 324 8.91 34.40 -12.32
N PHE A 325 9.22 33.46 -11.43
CA PHE A 325 9.17 32.03 -11.70
C PHE A 325 8.47 31.31 -10.55
N ARG A 326 7.88 30.16 -10.85
CA ARG A 326 7.11 29.36 -9.90
C ARG A 326 7.51 27.90 -10.01
N ASP A 327 7.58 27.25 -8.84
CA ASP A 327 7.75 25.82 -8.66
C ASP A 327 8.89 25.20 -9.47
N LEU A 328 10.00 25.95 -9.62
CA LEU A 328 11.18 25.45 -10.31
C LEU A 328 11.95 24.51 -9.39
N VAL A 329 11.93 23.22 -9.73
CA VAL A 329 12.61 22.18 -8.96
C VAL A 329 14.09 22.14 -9.33
N VAL A 330 14.95 22.32 -8.35
CA VAL A 330 16.42 22.28 -8.50
C VAL A 330 17.03 21.28 -7.52
N PRO A 331 18.06 20.52 -7.93
CA PRO A 331 18.82 19.70 -6.99
C PRO A 331 19.66 20.59 -6.08
N VAL A 332 19.79 20.22 -4.81
CA VAL A 332 20.59 20.94 -3.81
C VAL A 332 21.41 19.94 -3.00
N SER A 333 22.65 20.29 -2.69
CA SER A 333 23.51 19.51 -1.79
C SER A 333 23.37 20.04 -0.36
N ALA A 334 22.84 19.23 0.55
CA ALA A 334 22.68 19.58 1.96
C ALA A 334 23.14 18.41 2.86
N ALA A 335 24.09 18.67 3.76
CA ALA A 335 24.69 17.69 4.68
C ALA A 335 25.24 16.41 4.00
N GLY A 336 25.78 16.52 2.78
CA GLY A 336 26.32 15.37 2.03
C GLY A 336 25.27 14.51 1.34
N GLU A 337 23.98 14.87 1.40
CA GLU A 337 22.91 14.22 0.65
C GLU A 337 22.37 15.11 -0.47
N ARG A 338 21.95 14.47 -1.57
CA ARG A 338 21.21 15.12 -2.65
C ARG A 338 19.74 15.30 -2.28
N ARG A 339 19.29 16.54 -2.31
CA ARG A 339 17.91 16.98 -2.09
C ARG A 339 17.34 17.67 -3.33
N TRP A 340 16.02 17.83 -3.37
CA TRP A 340 15.32 18.59 -4.41
C TRP A 340 14.47 19.67 -3.77
N TRP A 341 14.71 20.92 -4.16
CA TRP A 341 13.95 22.07 -3.68
C TRP A 341 13.12 22.67 -4.80
N SER A 342 11.87 22.99 -4.52
CA SER A 342 10.99 23.76 -5.40
C SER A 342 11.12 25.24 -5.04
N LEU A 343 11.51 26.08 -5.98
CA LEU A 343 11.70 27.51 -5.77
C LEU A 343 10.68 28.34 -6.56
N THR A 344 10.04 29.27 -5.85
CA THR A 344 9.18 30.31 -6.42
C THR A 344 9.76 31.67 -6.04
N GLY A 345 9.98 32.55 -7.03
CA GLY A 345 10.64 33.83 -6.80
C GLY A 345 10.11 34.94 -7.70
N LYS A 346 10.13 36.17 -7.19
CA LYS A 346 9.84 37.38 -7.97
C LYS A 346 10.96 38.43 -7.79
N PRO A 347 11.26 39.23 -8.83
CA PRO A 347 12.23 40.29 -8.72
C PRO A 347 11.75 41.37 -7.72
N THR A 348 12.67 41.91 -6.94
CA THR A 348 12.45 43.07 -6.08
C THR A 348 13.05 44.31 -6.73
N LEU A 349 12.41 45.45 -6.52
CA LEU A 349 12.88 46.76 -6.98
C LEU A 349 13.12 47.66 -5.77
N ASP A 350 14.10 48.55 -5.85
CA ASP A 350 14.35 49.57 -4.82
C ASP A 350 13.40 50.78 -4.96
N HIS A 351 13.59 51.78 -4.10
CA HIS A 351 12.78 53.01 -4.10
C HIS A 351 12.93 53.86 -5.37
N GLU A 352 13.97 53.63 -6.17
CA GLU A 352 14.25 54.32 -7.44
C GLU A 352 13.80 53.49 -8.65
N GLY A 353 13.24 52.30 -8.42
CA GLY A 353 12.75 51.39 -9.45
C GLY A 353 13.85 50.54 -10.10
N ALA A 354 15.08 50.55 -9.58
CA ALA A 354 16.16 49.69 -10.04
C ALA A 354 16.08 48.30 -9.40
N PHE A 355 16.71 47.31 -10.05
CA PHE A 355 16.66 45.91 -9.62
C PHE A 355 17.43 45.71 -8.31
N ALA A 356 16.73 45.26 -7.27
CA ALA A 356 17.27 45.09 -5.93
C ALA A 356 17.53 43.62 -5.53
N GLY A 357 17.17 42.66 -6.39
CA GLY A 357 17.36 41.23 -6.15
C GLY A 357 16.09 40.40 -6.38
N TYR A 358 15.96 39.29 -5.66
CA TYR A 358 14.78 38.42 -5.69
C TYR A 358 14.30 38.11 -4.29
N ARG A 359 12.99 37.95 -4.13
CA ARG A 359 12.39 37.37 -2.91
C ARG A 359 11.43 36.26 -3.31
N GLY A 360 11.42 35.19 -2.52
CA GLY A 360 10.68 34.00 -2.85
C GLY A 360 10.41 33.08 -1.68
N VAL A 361 9.72 31.99 -2.02
CA VAL A 361 9.44 30.85 -1.13
C VAL A 361 10.14 29.63 -1.74
N GLY A 362 10.67 28.75 -0.89
CA GLY A 362 11.21 27.46 -1.27
C GLY A 362 10.57 26.33 -0.48
N SER A 363 10.47 25.15 -1.05
CA SER A 363 9.87 23.95 -0.42
C SER A 363 10.73 22.72 -0.67
N ASP A 364 10.88 21.83 0.33
CA ASP A 364 11.69 20.61 0.19
C ASP A 364 10.80 19.51 -0.41
N VAL A 365 10.97 19.27 -1.70
CA VAL A 365 10.19 18.28 -2.45
C VAL A 365 10.96 16.95 -2.56
N THR A 366 12.01 16.75 -1.77
CA THR A 366 12.83 15.51 -1.79
C THR A 366 12.00 14.26 -1.55
N ALA A 367 11.10 14.26 -0.58
CA ALA A 367 10.24 13.11 -0.29
C ALA A 367 9.28 12.81 -1.45
N MET A 368 8.68 13.85 -2.05
CA MET A 368 7.82 13.72 -3.22
C MET A 368 8.60 13.18 -4.42
N GLN A 369 9.81 13.69 -4.67
CA GLN A 369 10.64 13.25 -5.79
C GLN A 369 11.15 11.82 -5.61
N ARG A 370 11.60 11.44 -4.40
CA ARG A 370 11.96 10.06 -4.05
C ARG A 370 10.76 9.12 -4.19
N SER A 371 9.57 9.56 -3.76
CA SER A 371 8.32 8.80 -3.92
C SER A 371 7.96 8.61 -5.39
N ARG A 372 8.06 9.66 -6.21
CA ARG A 372 7.82 9.59 -7.65
C ARG A 372 8.79 8.65 -8.34
N GLN A 373 10.09 8.78 -8.07
CA GLN A 373 11.11 7.85 -8.58
C GLN A 373 10.84 6.41 -8.13
N ARG A 374 10.37 6.22 -6.89
CA ARG A 374 9.98 4.90 -6.39
C ARG A 374 8.75 4.36 -7.09
N ILE A 375 7.71 5.18 -7.33
CA ILE A 375 6.51 4.79 -8.09
C ILE A 375 6.90 4.41 -9.52
N ASP A 376 7.73 5.21 -10.19
CA ASP A 376 8.20 4.94 -11.54
C ASP A 376 9.01 3.63 -11.59
N PHE A 377 9.85 3.39 -10.58
CA PHE A 377 10.57 2.13 -10.42
C PHE A 377 9.61 0.94 -10.19
N LEU A 378 8.64 1.07 -9.28
CA LEU A 378 7.65 0.02 -8.97
C LEU A 378 6.74 -0.31 -10.17
N ALA A 379 6.42 0.69 -10.99
CA ALA A 379 5.66 0.49 -12.22
C ALA A 379 6.44 -0.37 -13.24
N GLN A 380 7.77 -0.37 -13.17
CA GLN A 380 8.63 -1.03 -14.17
C GLN A 380 9.37 -2.26 -13.65
N HIS A 381 9.55 -2.42 -12.34
CA HIS A 381 10.38 -3.45 -11.72
C HIS A 381 9.61 -4.34 -10.73
N ASP A 382 10.04 -5.59 -10.62
CA ASP A 382 9.61 -6.53 -9.59
C ASP A 382 10.27 -6.18 -8.25
N THR A 383 9.48 -6.08 -7.18
CA THR A 383 9.97 -5.58 -5.88
C THR A 383 10.90 -6.54 -5.16
N LEU A 384 10.84 -7.83 -5.48
CA LEU A 384 11.67 -8.84 -4.82
C LEU A 384 13.03 -8.95 -5.51
N THR A 385 13.04 -8.99 -6.84
CA THR A 385 14.22 -9.31 -7.65
C THR A 385 14.87 -8.11 -8.36
N GLU A 386 14.18 -6.97 -8.40
CA GLU A 386 14.57 -5.74 -9.10
C GLU A 386 14.75 -5.89 -10.62
N LEU A 387 14.48 -7.07 -11.18
CA LEU A 387 14.31 -7.22 -12.63
C LEU A 387 13.08 -6.46 -13.09
N ILE A 388 12.97 -6.21 -14.39
CA ILE A 388 11.74 -5.60 -14.89
C ILE A 388 10.54 -6.52 -14.66
N ASN A 389 9.38 -5.93 -14.39
CA ASN A 389 8.15 -6.66 -14.16
C ASN A 389 7.47 -7.04 -15.49
N ARG A 390 6.40 -7.84 -15.38
CA ARG A 390 5.60 -8.28 -16.53
C ARG A 390 5.06 -7.14 -17.40
N ALA A 391 4.66 -6.02 -16.78
CA ALA A 391 4.08 -4.90 -17.52
C ALA A 391 5.14 -4.18 -18.38
N ALA A 392 6.29 -3.85 -17.81
CA ALA A 392 7.41 -3.26 -18.54
C ALA A 392 7.97 -4.20 -19.61
N PHE A 393 8.07 -5.50 -19.31
CA PHE A 393 8.52 -6.49 -20.30
C PHE A 393 7.57 -6.57 -21.50
N GLY A 394 6.26 -6.50 -21.29
CA GLY A 394 5.26 -6.46 -22.36
C GLY A 394 5.47 -5.26 -23.30
N VAL A 395 5.70 -4.07 -22.74
CA VAL A 395 5.98 -2.85 -23.54
C VAL A 395 7.25 -3.00 -24.37
N LEU A 396 8.31 -3.60 -23.82
CA LEU A 396 9.56 -3.84 -24.56
C LEU A 396 9.38 -4.90 -25.65
N LEU A 397 8.61 -5.95 -25.39
CA LEU A 397 8.30 -6.96 -26.38
C LEU A 397 7.45 -6.40 -27.53
N ASP A 398 6.42 -5.61 -27.25
CA ASP A 398 5.63 -4.94 -28.29
C ASP A 398 6.48 -4.02 -29.17
N ARG A 399 7.45 -3.30 -28.58
CA ARG A 399 8.42 -2.51 -29.35
C ARG A 399 9.30 -3.38 -30.23
N ALA A 400 9.75 -4.52 -29.72
CA ALA A 400 10.58 -5.46 -30.48
C ALA A 400 9.80 -6.09 -31.65
N LEU A 401 8.49 -6.30 -31.49
CA LEU A 401 7.58 -6.86 -32.50
C LEU A 401 7.02 -5.81 -33.49
N ALA A 402 7.29 -4.52 -33.28
CA ALA A 402 6.71 -3.45 -34.09
C ALA A 402 7.08 -3.58 -35.59
N PRO A 403 6.16 -3.26 -36.51
CA PRO A 403 6.42 -3.30 -37.95
C PRO A 403 7.63 -2.43 -38.33
N GLY A 404 8.58 -3.00 -39.08
CA GLY A 404 9.80 -2.30 -39.53
C GLY A 404 11.06 -2.57 -38.70
N ASN A 405 10.97 -3.33 -37.60
CA ASN A 405 12.15 -3.81 -36.89
C ASN A 405 12.80 -5.01 -37.64
N ALA A 406 13.92 -4.76 -38.31
CA ALA A 406 14.58 -5.75 -39.18
C ALA A 406 15.25 -6.92 -38.41
N CYS A 407 15.55 -6.75 -37.12
CA CYS A 407 16.28 -7.77 -36.33
C CYS A 407 15.40 -8.91 -35.82
N GLY A 408 14.06 -8.74 -35.80
CA GLY A 408 13.15 -9.65 -35.12
C GLY A 408 13.41 -9.76 -33.61
N ALA A 409 12.87 -10.79 -32.96
CA ALA A 409 13.05 -11.00 -31.52
C ALA A 409 12.99 -12.48 -31.15
N ALA A 410 13.64 -12.87 -30.05
CA ALA A 410 13.48 -14.18 -29.44
C ALA A 410 13.01 -14.02 -27.99
N LEU A 411 11.94 -14.72 -27.65
CA LEU A 411 11.42 -14.83 -26.29
C LEU A 411 11.87 -16.17 -25.70
N LEU A 412 12.64 -16.11 -24.62
CA LEU A 412 12.94 -17.24 -23.76
C LEU A 412 12.04 -17.11 -22.53
N TYR A 413 11.19 -18.10 -22.29
CA TYR A 413 10.32 -18.18 -21.12
C TYR A 413 10.82 -19.27 -20.19
N LEU A 414 11.11 -18.92 -18.94
CA LEU A 414 11.84 -19.73 -17.98
C LEU A 414 10.96 -20.05 -16.78
N ASP A 415 11.10 -21.26 -16.24
CA ASP A 415 10.46 -21.70 -15.00
C ASP A 415 11.47 -22.48 -14.16
N LEU A 416 11.54 -22.15 -12.87
CA LEU A 416 12.45 -22.84 -11.95
C LEU A 416 11.89 -24.21 -11.55
N ASP A 417 12.63 -25.26 -11.88
CA ASP A 417 12.18 -26.62 -11.69
C ASP A 417 12.03 -26.94 -10.20
N GLN A 418 10.84 -27.40 -9.81
CA GLN A 418 10.56 -27.83 -8.43
C GLN A 418 10.73 -26.73 -7.38
N PHE A 419 10.62 -25.44 -7.73
CA PHE A 419 10.71 -24.34 -6.76
C PHE A 419 9.72 -24.48 -5.59
N LYS A 420 8.53 -25.04 -5.85
CA LYS A 420 7.56 -25.36 -4.80
C LYS A 420 8.12 -26.33 -3.76
N ALA A 421 8.87 -27.37 -4.17
CA ALA A 421 9.47 -28.32 -3.24
C ALA A 421 10.51 -27.66 -2.32
N VAL A 422 11.23 -26.65 -2.84
CA VAL A 422 12.14 -25.83 -2.03
C VAL A 422 11.36 -25.02 -0.99
N ASN A 423 10.27 -24.36 -1.40
CA ASN A 423 9.40 -23.63 -0.46
C ASN A 423 8.77 -24.55 0.58
N ASP A 424 8.33 -25.74 0.19
CA ASP A 424 7.71 -26.70 1.10
C ASP A 424 8.74 -27.28 2.11
N SER A 425 10.01 -27.42 1.69
CA SER A 425 11.09 -27.98 2.53
C SER A 425 11.74 -26.94 3.46
N TYR A 426 11.89 -25.70 3.01
CA TYR A 426 12.70 -24.67 3.69
C TYR A 426 11.93 -23.39 4.03
N GLY A 427 10.66 -23.30 3.62
CA GLY A 427 9.80 -22.13 3.83
C GLY A 427 10.00 -21.03 2.79
N HIS A 428 8.97 -20.18 2.66
CA HIS A 428 8.95 -19.07 1.68
C HIS A 428 10.08 -18.05 1.86
N GLY A 429 10.61 -17.87 3.07
CA GLY A 429 11.72 -16.94 3.31
C GLY A 429 13.00 -17.34 2.57
N LEU A 430 13.34 -18.64 2.54
CA LEU A 430 14.48 -19.13 1.75
C LEU A 430 14.17 -19.06 0.24
N GLY A 431 12.92 -19.34 -0.15
CA GLY A 431 12.46 -19.17 -1.53
C GLY A 431 12.67 -17.76 -2.07
N ASP A 432 12.35 -16.74 -1.28
CA ASP A 432 12.55 -15.33 -1.66
C ASP A 432 14.04 -14.99 -1.83
N ILE A 433 14.90 -15.51 -0.95
CA ILE A 433 16.36 -15.36 -1.07
C ILE A 433 16.87 -16.05 -2.33
N LEU A 434 16.36 -17.25 -2.62
CA LEU A 434 16.69 -18.00 -3.83
C LEU A 434 16.28 -17.24 -5.10
N LEU A 435 15.07 -16.66 -5.14
CA LEU A 435 14.61 -15.86 -6.27
C LEU A 435 15.50 -14.63 -6.52
N ARG A 436 15.96 -13.94 -5.47
CA ARG A 436 16.94 -12.85 -5.60
C ARG A 436 18.26 -13.34 -6.18
N ALA A 437 18.75 -14.47 -5.71
CA ALA A 437 20.00 -15.06 -6.19
C ALA A 437 19.90 -15.51 -7.65
N VAL A 438 18.78 -16.14 -8.03
CA VAL A 438 18.45 -16.50 -9.43
C VAL A 438 18.42 -15.27 -10.31
N ALA A 439 17.71 -14.21 -9.90
CA ALA A 439 17.63 -12.98 -10.66
C ALA A 439 19.00 -12.31 -10.87
N SER A 440 19.85 -12.31 -9.84
CA SER A 440 21.22 -11.82 -9.93
C SER A 440 22.06 -12.64 -10.91
N ARG A 441 21.98 -13.97 -10.85
CA ARG A 441 22.67 -14.86 -11.81
C ARG A 441 22.16 -14.69 -13.23
N LEU A 442 20.84 -14.56 -13.40
CA LEU A 442 20.21 -14.34 -14.70
C LEU A 442 20.69 -13.02 -15.32
N ARG A 443 20.72 -11.93 -14.53
CA ARG A 443 21.22 -10.62 -14.97
C ARG A 443 22.68 -10.71 -15.45
N ASN A 444 23.51 -11.48 -14.74
CA ASN A 444 24.92 -11.69 -15.12
C ASN A 444 25.10 -12.71 -16.26
N ALA A 445 24.06 -13.47 -16.60
CA ALA A 445 24.08 -14.46 -17.67
C ALA A 445 23.61 -13.89 -19.02
N ILE A 446 23.00 -12.71 -19.07
CA ILE A 446 22.54 -12.06 -20.31
C ILE A 446 23.51 -10.98 -20.78
N ARG A 447 23.40 -10.54 -22.05
CA ARG A 447 24.20 -9.42 -22.59
C ARG A 447 23.53 -8.07 -22.26
N GLU A 448 24.26 -6.96 -22.40
CA GLU A 448 23.70 -5.60 -22.19
C GLU A 448 22.52 -5.26 -23.12
N THR A 449 22.47 -5.88 -24.30
CA THR A 449 21.39 -5.71 -25.28
C THR A 449 20.13 -6.51 -24.97
N ASP A 450 20.23 -7.47 -24.05
CA ASP A 450 19.17 -8.40 -23.74
C ASP A 450 18.40 -7.90 -22.51
N THR A 451 17.16 -8.35 -22.34
CA THR A 451 16.34 -7.90 -21.21
C THR A 451 15.81 -9.09 -20.42
N ALA A 452 16.11 -9.16 -19.13
CA ALA A 452 15.57 -10.16 -18.21
C ALA A 452 14.43 -9.59 -17.35
N ALA A 453 13.35 -10.35 -17.20
CA ALA A 453 12.18 -10.02 -16.41
C ALA A 453 11.79 -11.14 -15.46
N ARG A 454 11.09 -10.79 -14.38
CA ARG A 454 10.31 -11.74 -13.59
C ARG A 454 8.83 -11.51 -13.87
N LEU A 455 8.14 -12.55 -14.33
CA LEU A 455 6.72 -12.44 -14.70
C LEU A 455 5.77 -12.68 -13.52
N GLY A 456 6.24 -13.45 -12.53
CA GLY A 456 5.52 -13.76 -11.30
C GLY A 456 5.94 -15.13 -10.75
N GLY A 457 5.78 -15.38 -9.46
CA GLY A 457 6.14 -16.68 -8.86
C GLY A 457 7.60 -17.06 -9.13
N ASP A 458 7.79 -18.22 -9.73
CA ASP A 458 9.04 -18.84 -10.20
C ASP A 458 9.31 -18.64 -11.71
N GLU A 459 8.52 -17.80 -12.38
CA GLU A 459 8.60 -17.57 -13.82
C GLU A 459 9.44 -16.33 -14.17
N PHE A 460 10.37 -16.52 -15.09
CA PHE A 460 11.25 -15.47 -15.63
C PHE A 460 11.16 -15.43 -17.15
N ALA A 461 11.53 -14.31 -17.76
CA ALA A 461 11.63 -14.22 -19.21
C ALA A 461 12.90 -13.47 -19.62
N VAL A 462 13.45 -13.84 -20.78
CA VAL A 462 14.54 -13.11 -21.44
C VAL A 462 14.11 -12.75 -22.86
N LEU A 463 14.25 -11.48 -23.22
CA LEU A 463 14.03 -10.96 -24.56
C LEU A 463 15.38 -10.70 -25.23
N LEU A 464 15.58 -11.29 -26.40
CA LEU A 464 16.74 -11.03 -27.26
C LEU A 464 16.30 -10.20 -28.47
N PRO A 465 17.00 -9.11 -28.82
CA PRO A 465 16.74 -8.32 -30.02
C PRO A 465 17.34 -9.00 -31.27
N SER A 466 17.07 -10.30 -31.45
CA SER A 466 17.53 -11.13 -32.56
C SER A 466 16.56 -12.29 -32.74
N ASN A 467 16.24 -12.65 -33.99
CA ASN A 467 15.48 -13.85 -34.34
C ASN A 467 16.37 -15.06 -34.69
N SER A 468 17.68 -14.96 -34.44
CA SER A 468 18.64 -16.03 -34.69
C SER A 468 18.40 -17.21 -33.75
N ARG A 469 18.03 -18.36 -34.34
CA ARG A 469 17.88 -19.62 -33.62
C ARG A 469 19.14 -19.98 -32.84
N ILE A 470 20.31 -19.80 -33.44
CA ILE A 470 21.61 -20.14 -32.83
C ILE A 470 21.87 -19.28 -31.59
N ASP A 471 21.59 -17.97 -31.67
CA ASP A 471 21.77 -17.06 -30.53
C ASP A 471 20.81 -17.41 -29.39
N ALA A 472 19.55 -17.68 -29.72
CA ALA A 472 18.53 -18.02 -28.72
C ALA A 472 18.85 -19.34 -27.99
N THR A 473 19.28 -20.37 -28.71
CA THR A 473 19.64 -21.66 -28.10
C THR A 473 20.93 -21.54 -27.29
N ALA A 474 21.95 -20.83 -27.79
CA ALA A 474 23.19 -20.61 -27.04
C ALA A 474 22.96 -19.78 -25.75
N MET A 475 22.04 -18.82 -25.80
CA MET A 475 21.60 -18.09 -24.61
C MET A 475 20.92 -19.02 -23.61
N ALA A 476 20.01 -19.89 -24.07
CA ALA A 476 19.30 -20.83 -23.21
C ALA A 476 20.25 -21.83 -22.54
N ASP A 477 21.21 -22.41 -23.29
CA ASP A 477 22.26 -23.27 -22.73
C ASP A 477 23.05 -22.55 -21.63
N ARG A 478 23.47 -21.31 -21.90
CA ARG A 478 24.22 -20.49 -20.92
C ARG A 478 23.41 -20.19 -19.66
N ILE A 479 22.12 -19.88 -19.82
CA ILE A 479 21.22 -19.63 -18.69
C ILE A 479 21.08 -20.90 -17.85
N ILE A 480 20.78 -22.05 -18.47
CA ILE A 480 20.65 -23.34 -17.76
C ILE A 480 21.92 -23.67 -16.99
N GLU A 481 23.08 -23.56 -17.64
CA GLU A 481 24.38 -23.86 -17.02
C GLU A 481 24.66 -22.95 -15.81
N ARG A 482 24.30 -21.65 -15.90
CA ARG A 482 24.56 -20.68 -14.83
C ARG A 482 23.57 -20.79 -13.67
N LEU A 483 22.30 -21.00 -13.97
CA LEU A 483 21.24 -21.09 -12.96
C LEU A 483 21.28 -22.43 -12.22
N SER A 484 21.67 -23.52 -12.87
CA SER A 484 21.72 -24.87 -12.26
C SER A 484 22.87 -25.08 -11.27
N ARG A 485 23.79 -24.11 -11.13
CA ARG A 485 24.88 -24.20 -10.14
C ARG A 485 24.32 -24.13 -8.72
N PRO A 486 24.93 -24.81 -7.71
CA PRO A 486 24.46 -24.77 -6.33
C PRO A 486 24.39 -23.34 -5.76
N TYR A 487 23.33 -23.03 -5.02
CA TYR A 487 23.15 -21.80 -4.26
C TYR A 487 23.47 -22.06 -2.79
N ARG A 488 24.36 -21.27 -2.19
CA ARG A 488 24.79 -21.44 -0.81
C ARG A 488 24.24 -20.30 0.05
N PHE A 489 23.45 -20.63 1.06
CA PHE A 489 22.86 -19.71 2.02
C PHE A 489 23.13 -20.24 3.43
N ASP A 490 23.86 -19.52 4.28
CA ASP A 490 24.13 -19.83 5.71
C ASP A 490 23.94 -21.30 6.15
N GLY A 491 24.78 -22.20 5.61
CA GLY A 491 24.81 -23.63 5.96
C GLY A 491 23.93 -24.56 5.12
N VAL A 492 23.10 -24.04 4.21
CA VAL A 492 22.24 -24.79 3.29
C VAL A 492 22.73 -24.61 1.85
N SER A 493 22.84 -25.72 1.11
CA SER A 493 23.12 -25.72 -0.33
C SER A 493 21.87 -26.18 -1.06
N VAL A 494 21.33 -25.32 -1.94
CA VAL A 494 20.15 -25.61 -2.75
C VAL A 494 20.55 -25.72 -4.21
N GLU A 495 20.18 -26.81 -4.86
CA GLU A 495 20.30 -26.98 -6.31
C GLU A 495 18.92 -26.87 -6.93
N ILE A 496 18.77 -26.03 -7.95
CA ILE A 496 17.50 -25.83 -8.65
C ILE A 496 17.76 -25.79 -10.16
N GLY A 497 17.00 -26.59 -10.90
CA GLY A 497 17.02 -26.58 -12.36
C GLY A 497 16.22 -25.42 -12.93
N VAL A 498 16.36 -25.19 -14.23
CA VAL A 498 15.49 -24.27 -14.97
C VAL A 498 15.11 -24.91 -16.30
N SER A 499 13.81 -24.92 -16.58
CA SER A 499 13.27 -25.30 -17.89
C SER A 499 13.01 -24.05 -18.71
N ILE A 500 13.30 -24.07 -20.02
CA ILE A 500 13.16 -22.91 -20.90
C ILE A 500 12.38 -23.24 -22.17
N GLY A 501 11.36 -22.45 -22.49
CA GLY A 501 10.68 -22.45 -23.78
C GLY A 501 11.13 -21.27 -24.65
N ILE A 502 11.44 -21.50 -25.91
CA ILE A 502 11.94 -20.49 -26.83
C ILE A 502 10.95 -20.28 -27.97
N ALA A 503 10.58 -19.04 -28.29
CA ALA A 503 9.81 -18.68 -29.48
C ALA A 503 10.45 -17.49 -30.22
N LEU A 504 10.51 -17.56 -31.54
CA LEU A 504 11.19 -16.60 -32.41
C LEU A 504 10.16 -15.78 -33.21
N ALA A 505 10.20 -14.46 -33.11
CA ALA A 505 9.40 -13.57 -33.93
C ALA A 505 10.16 -13.16 -35.22
N PRO A 506 9.48 -13.11 -36.38
CA PRO A 506 8.04 -13.30 -36.57
C PRO A 506 7.61 -14.76 -36.84
N ALA A 507 8.53 -15.71 -36.95
CA ALA A 507 8.24 -17.09 -37.42
C ALA A 507 7.23 -17.85 -36.54
N ASP A 508 7.37 -17.72 -35.22
CA ASP A 508 6.57 -18.37 -34.20
C ASP A 508 5.49 -17.43 -33.64
N GLY A 509 5.36 -16.22 -34.17
CA GLY A 509 4.36 -15.24 -33.76
C GLY A 509 4.80 -13.80 -33.98
N ASP A 510 3.85 -12.98 -34.42
CA ASP A 510 4.00 -11.54 -34.70
C ASP A 510 3.34 -10.65 -33.64
N ARG A 511 2.73 -11.25 -32.62
CA ARG A 511 2.05 -10.58 -31.52
C ARG A 511 2.49 -11.14 -30.18
N GLN A 512 2.47 -10.29 -29.15
CA GLN A 512 2.85 -10.66 -27.78
C GLN A 512 2.12 -11.91 -27.28
N ASP A 513 0.79 -11.96 -27.45
CA ASP A 513 -0.05 -13.05 -26.94
C ASP A 513 0.29 -14.39 -27.60
N LEU A 514 0.54 -14.39 -28.90
CA LEU A 514 0.91 -15.59 -29.65
C LEU A 514 2.32 -16.07 -29.30
N LEU A 515 3.29 -15.14 -29.18
CA LEU A 515 4.67 -15.48 -28.86
C LEU A 515 4.80 -16.06 -27.45
N PHE A 516 4.12 -15.46 -26.46
CA PHE A 516 4.07 -16.02 -25.10
C PHE A 516 3.41 -17.39 -25.06
N ARG A 517 2.28 -17.57 -25.75
CA ARG A 517 1.61 -18.89 -25.83
C ARG A 517 2.53 -19.95 -26.42
N ASN A 518 3.27 -19.63 -27.48
CA ASN A 518 4.13 -20.59 -28.16
C ASN A 518 5.41 -20.88 -27.36
N ALA A 519 5.98 -19.88 -26.69
CA ALA A 519 7.07 -20.09 -25.74
C ALA A 519 6.63 -20.96 -24.55
N ASP A 520 5.41 -20.77 -24.02
CA ASP A 520 4.85 -21.59 -22.94
C ASP A 520 4.64 -23.06 -23.36
N LEU A 521 4.16 -23.30 -24.59
CA LEU A 521 4.06 -24.66 -25.13
C LEU A 521 5.44 -25.35 -25.23
N ALA A 522 6.45 -24.61 -25.64
CA ALA A 522 7.82 -25.11 -25.69
C ALA A 522 8.37 -25.38 -24.28
N LEU A 523 8.11 -24.49 -23.33
CA LEU A 523 8.48 -24.64 -21.92
C LEU A 523 7.83 -25.88 -21.30
N TYR A 524 6.54 -26.09 -21.56
CA TYR A 524 5.83 -27.29 -21.13
C TYR A 524 6.48 -28.58 -21.66
N ARG A 525 6.91 -28.58 -22.92
CA ARG A 525 7.64 -29.72 -23.49
C ARG A 525 9.00 -29.91 -22.85
N ALA A 526 9.75 -28.83 -22.58
CA ALA A 526 11.00 -28.91 -21.84
C ALA A 526 10.83 -29.55 -20.46
N LYS A 527 9.73 -29.25 -19.76
CA LYS A 527 9.42 -29.87 -18.46
C LYS A 527 9.10 -31.37 -18.56
N ASN A 528 8.48 -31.83 -19.66
CA ASN A 528 8.17 -33.24 -19.86
C ASN A 528 9.37 -34.05 -20.34
N ASP A 529 10.28 -33.44 -21.11
CA ASP A 529 11.47 -34.10 -21.66
C ASP A 529 12.62 -34.23 -20.63
N GLY A 530 12.31 -34.19 -19.33
CA GLY A 530 13.28 -34.40 -18.25
C GLY A 530 13.59 -33.18 -17.37
N ARG A 531 13.07 -31.99 -17.69
CA ARG A 531 13.40 -30.70 -17.03
C ARG A 531 14.88 -30.32 -17.19
N GLY A 532 15.29 -29.15 -16.69
CA GLY A 532 16.68 -28.68 -16.79
C GLY A 532 17.19 -28.54 -18.23
N THR A 533 16.28 -28.32 -19.19
CA THR A 533 16.58 -28.26 -20.63
C THR A 533 15.78 -27.12 -21.28
N TRP A 534 16.09 -26.81 -22.53
CA TRP A 534 15.31 -25.90 -23.34
C TRP A 534 14.64 -26.60 -24.52
N ARG A 535 13.51 -26.06 -24.97
CA ARG A 535 12.87 -26.44 -26.23
C ARG A 535 12.52 -25.20 -27.02
N LEU A 536 12.75 -25.28 -28.32
CA LEU A 536 12.33 -24.27 -29.28
C LEU A 536 10.94 -24.65 -29.79
N PHE A 537 10.05 -23.67 -29.89
CA PHE A 537 8.70 -23.91 -30.38
C PHE A 537 8.74 -24.56 -31.77
N ASP A 538 7.90 -25.56 -31.95
CA ASP A 538 7.64 -26.19 -33.24
C ASP A 538 6.13 -26.40 -33.32
N GLN A 539 5.54 -26.20 -34.50
CA GLN A 539 4.13 -26.46 -34.77
C GLN A 539 3.72 -27.90 -34.42
N ALA A 540 4.65 -28.87 -34.48
CA ALA A 540 4.41 -30.22 -33.99
C ALA A 540 4.01 -30.26 -32.50
N MET A 541 4.50 -29.34 -31.67
CA MET A 541 4.16 -29.22 -30.25
C MET A 541 2.70 -28.80 -30.04
N ASP A 542 2.23 -27.80 -30.80
CA ASP A 542 0.82 -27.36 -30.71
C ASP A 542 -0.12 -28.50 -31.16
N ARG A 543 0.26 -29.25 -32.21
CA ARG A 543 -0.47 -30.45 -32.64
C ARG A 543 -0.47 -31.54 -31.57
N GLN A 544 0.64 -31.76 -30.87
CA GLN A 544 0.73 -32.74 -29.78
C GLN A 544 -0.19 -32.36 -28.60
N VAL A 545 -0.23 -31.09 -28.21
CA VAL A 545 -1.11 -30.61 -27.13
C VAL A 545 -2.59 -30.71 -27.54
N GLN A 546 -2.93 -30.34 -28.78
CA GLN A 546 -4.26 -30.54 -29.35
C GLN A 546 -4.65 -32.03 -29.36
N ASN A 547 -3.72 -32.90 -29.76
CA ASN A 547 -3.90 -34.34 -29.78
C ASN A 547 -4.14 -34.92 -28.39
N GLN A 548 -3.35 -34.52 -27.39
CA GLN A 548 -3.54 -34.96 -26.00
C GLN A 548 -4.89 -34.49 -25.45
N ARG A 549 -5.34 -33.28 -25.78
CA ARG A 549 -6.67 -32.78 -25.39
C ARG A 549 -7.80 -33.60 -26.01
N SER A 550 -7.69 -33.99 -27.29
CA SER A 550 -8.69 -34.88 -27.91
C SER A 550 -8.68 -36.25 -27.26
N LEU A 551 -7.50 -36.88 -27.14
CA LEU A 551 -7.38 -38.22 -26.55
C LEU A 551 -7.89 -38.26 -25.10
N ARG A 552 -7.71 -37.20 -24.32
CA ARG A 552 -8.28 -37.06 -22.97
C ARG A 552 -9.81 -37.11 -22.96
N ARG A 553 -10.47 -36.50 -23.96
CA ARG A 553 -11.92 -36.58 -24.10
C ARG A 553 -12.37 -37.97 -24.54
N ASP A 554 -11.57 -38.63 -25.37
CA ASP A 554 -11.94 -39.85 -26.07
C ASP A 554 -11.68 -41.12 -25.22
N ILE A 555 -10.65 -41.13 -24.36
CA ILE A 555 -10.28 -42.29 -23.53
C ILE A 555 -11.37 -42.71 -22.53
N LYS A 556 -12.16 -41.75 -22.02
CA LYS A 556 -13.31 -42.06 -21.14
C LYS A 556 -14.37 -42.87 -21.87
N ARG A 557 -14.62 -42.54 -23.14
CA ARG A 557 -15.56 -43.27 -24.00
C ARG A 557 -14.98 -44.62 -24.41
N ALA A 558 -13.68 -44.68 -24.68
CA ALA A 558 -12.99 -45.90 -25.08
C ALA A 558 -13.15 -47.07 -24.09
N LEU A 559 -13.12 -46.79 -22.78
CA LEU A 559 -13.35 -47.77 -21.72
C LEU A 559 -14.78 -48.34 -21.74
N HIS A 560 -15.78 -47.52 -22.07
CA HIS A 560 -17.18 -47.93 -22.13
C HIS A 560 -17.52 -48.64 -23.44
N ASP A 561 -16.98 -48.15 -24.55
CA ASP A 561 -17.33 -48.58 -25.91
C ASP A 561 -16.53 -49.81 -26.39
N GLY A 562 -15.80 -50.49 -25.48
CA GLY A 562 -15.02 -51.69 -25.81
C GLY A 562 -13.86 -51.44 -26.79
N GLN A 563 -13.32 -50.22 -26.82
CA GLN A 563 -12.26 -49.83 -27.75
C GLN A 563 -10.86 -50.22 -27.27
N LEU A 564 -10.72 -50.56 -25.99
CA LEU A 564 -9.49 -51.09 -25.41
C LEU A 564 -9.46 -52.61 -25.55
N PHE A 565 -8.39 -53.13 -26.14
CA PHE A 565 -8.15 -54.57 -26.28
C PHE A 565 -6.73 -54.92 -25.82
N VAL A 566 -6.47 -56.20 -25.59
CA VAL A 566 -5.18 -56.67 -25.09
C VAL A 566 -4.55 -57.61 -26.12
N GLU A 567 -3.31 -57.33 -26.48
CA GLU A 567 -2.43 -58.24 -27.20
C GLU A 567 -1.48 -58.89 -26.19
N TYR A 568 -0.93 -60.04 -26.55
CA TYR A 568 -0.13 -60.85 -25.66
C TYR A 568 1.18 -61.19 -26.33
N GLN A 569 2.29 -60.96 -25.64
CA GLN A 569 3.61 -61.34 -26.10
C GLN A 569 4.17 -62.48 -25.23
N PRO A 570 4.64 -63.60 -25.83
CA PRO A 570 5.13 -64.72 -25.06
C PRO A 570 6.54 -64.47 -24.52
N VAL A 571 6.75 -64.88 -23.27
CA VAL A 571 8.03 -64.97 -22.60
C VAL A 571 8.44 -66.44 -22.55
N VAL A 572 9.59 -66.74 -23.16
CA VAL A 572 10.01 -68.10 -23.49
C VAL A 572 11.24 -68.47 -22.69
N CYS A 573 11.25 -69.65 -22.07
CA CYS A 573 12.47 -70.20 -21.50
C CYS A 573 13.47 -70.50 -22.62
N LEU A 574 14.60 -69.80 -22.64
CA LEU A 574 15.57 -69.83 -23.73
C LEU A 574 16.11 -71.25 -24.01
N ARG A 575 16.25 -72.05 -22.95
CA ARG A 575 16.78 -73.42 -22.99
C ARG A 575 15.78 -74.46 -23.47
N THR A 576 14.55 -74.41 -22.97
CA THR A 576 13.53 -75.40 -23.32
C THR A 576 12.66 -74.96 -24.50
N ARG A 577 12.81 -73.70 -24.91
CA ARG A 577 11.97 -72.97 -25.87
C ARG A 577 10.48 -73.02 -25.52
N ARG A 578 10.14 -73.31 -24.25
CA ARG A 578 8.75 -73.34 -23.75
C ARG A 578 8.28 -71.98 -23.26
N ILE A 579 7.05 -71.62 -23.58
CA ILE A 579 6.39 -70.43 -23.01
C ILE A 579 6.22 -70.61 -21.50
N ARG A 580 6.71 -69.65 -20.70
CA ARG A 580 6.53 -69.61 -19.24
C ARG A 580 5.49 -68.58 -18.82
N SER A 581 5.47 -67.43 -19.47
CA SER A 581 4.50 -66.38 -19.22
C SER A 581 4.11 -65.68 -20.51
N VAL A 582 3.03 -64.91 -20.47
CA VAL A 582 2.64 -64.00 -21.55
C VAL A 582 2.41 -62.62 -20.97
N GLU A 583 3.01 -61.60 -21.58
CA GLU A 583 2.83 -60.21 -21.18
C GLU A 583 1.58 -59.64 -21.83
N ALA A 584 0.68 -59.07 -21.03
CA ALA A 584 -0.55 -58.43 -21.45
C ALA A 584 -0.29 -56.96 -21.84
N LEU A 585 -0.33 -56.69 -23.13
CA LEU A 585 -0.04 -55.40 -23.74
C LEU A 585 -1.33 -54.74 -24.23
N VAL A 586 -1.77 -53.72 -23.51
CA VAL A 586 -2.99 -52.99 -23.86
C VAL A 586 -2.81 -52.17 -25.15
N ARG A 587 -3.89 -52.11 -25.93
CA ARG A 587 -4.01 -51.36 -27.19
C ARG A 587 -5.33 -50.61 -27.22
N TRP A 588 -5.35 -49.46 -27.87
CA TRP A 588 -6.57 -48.68 -28.05
C TRP A 588 -6.93 -48.56 -29.54
N ARG A 589 -8.05 -49.16 -29.93
CA ARG A 589 -8.62 -49.02 -31.28
C ARG A 589 -9.46 -47.74 -31.37
N HIS A 590 -8.83 -46.64 -31.79
CA HIS A 590 -9.50 -45.35 -31.94
C HIS A 590 -10.19 -45.22 -33.31
N PRO A 591 -11.47 -44.81 -33.38
CA PRO A 591 -12.25 -44.79 -34.63
C PRO A 591 -11.61 -43.98 -35.78
N GLN A 592 -10.90 -42.90 -35.44
CA GLN A 592 -10.29 -41.98 -36.42
C GLN A 592 -8.78 -42.13 -36.55
N ARG A 593 -8.11 -42.76 -35.57
CA ARG A 593 -6.64 -42.75 -35.45
C ARG A 593 -6.02 -44.14 -35.60
N GLY A 594 -6.83 -45.18 -35.79
CA GLY A 594 -6.35 -46.55 -35.84
C GLY A 594 -5.96 -47.07 -34.46
N ILE A 595 -4.94 -47.92 -34.40
CA ILE A 595 -4.46 -48.53 -33.15
C ILE A 595 -3.44 -47.58 -32.50
N ILE A 596 -3.71 -47.19 -31.26
CA ILE A 596 -2.85 -46.34 -30.43
C ILE A 596 -2.16 -47.23 -29.39
N GLY A 597 -0.84 -47.10 -29.28
CA GLY A 597 -0.02 -47.84 -28.31
C GLY A 597 -0.07 -47.26 -26.89
N PRO A 598 0.37 -48.03 -25.88
CA PRO A 598 0.28 -47.63 -24.47
C PRO A 598 1.06 -46.34 -24.17
N GLU A 599 2.19 -46.10 -24.82
CA GLU A 599 3.04 -44.92 -24.63
C GLU A 599 2.27 -43.59 -24.83
N ASP A 600 1.31 -43.57 -25.75
CA ASP A 600 0.54 -42.37 -26.09
C ASP A 600 -0.64 -42.13 -25.12
N PHE A 601 -1.30 -43.18 -24.64
CA PHE A 601 -2.55 -43.03 -23.91
C PHE A 601 -2.46 -43.34 -22.41
N ILE A 602 -1.46 -44.09 -21.93
CA ILE A 602 -1.30 -44.38 -20.49
C ILE A 602 -1.03 -43.10 -19.69
N ALA A 603 -0.12 -42.24 -20.16
CA ALA A 603 0.14 -40.93 -19.55
C ALA A 603 -1.10 -40.01 -19.56
N ILE A 604 -2.04 -40.23 -20.48
CA ILE A 604 -3.31 -39.51 -20.51
C ILE A 604 -4.30 -40.12 -19.51
N ALA A 605 -4.36 -41.45 -19.43
CA ALA A 605 -5.19 -42.19 -18.48
C ALA A 605 -4.84 -41.82 -17.03
N GLU A 606 -3.54 -41.75 -16.70
CA GLU A 606 -3.04 -41.32 -15.40
C GLU A 606 -3.51 -39.91 -15.05
N ARG A 607 -3.27 -38.93 -15.93
CA ARG A 607 -3.71 -37.53 -15.75
C ARG A 607 -5.23 -37.38 -15.63
N CYS A 608 -5.99 -38.34 -16.15
CA CYS A 608 -7.45 -38.35 -16.08
C CYS A 608 -8.00 -39.12 -14.88
N GLY A 609 -7.15 -39.77 -14.07
CA GLY A 609 -7.58 -40.66 -12.99
C GLY A 609 -8.29 -41.92 -13.49
N LEU A 610 -7.97 -42.37 -14.71
CA LEU A 610 -8.58 -43.54 -15.34
C LEU A 610 -7.66 -44.77 -15.35
N ILE A 611 -6.43 -44.63 -14.85
CA ILE A 611 -5.43 -45.70 -14.92
C ILE A 611 -5.88 -46.96 -14.17
N GLY A 612 -6.51 -46.84 -12.98
CA GLY A 612 -7.06 -47.99 -12.28
C GLY A 612 -8.16 -48.72 -13.05
N ALA A 613 -8.99 -47.99 -13.81
CA ALA A 613 -10.01 -48.60 -14.67
C ALA A 613 -9.38 -49.36 -15.85
N VAL A 614 -8.33 -48.80 -16.46
CA VAL A 614 -7.56 -49.47 -17.52
C VAL A 614 -6.88 -50.73 -16.98
N THR A 615 -6.18 -50.66 -15.84
CA THR A 615 -5.53 -51.82 -15.23
C THR A 615 -6.54 -52.92 -14.91
N ARG A 616 -7.71 -52.57 -14.36
CA ARG A 616 -8.78 -53.53 -14.10
C ARG A 616 -9.26 -54.23 -15.38
N HIS A 617 -9.47 -53.47 -16.45
CA HIS A 617 -9.87 -54.01 -17.75
C HIS A 617 -8.82 -55.01 -18.26
N VAL A 618 -7.55 -54.61 -18.27
CA VAL A 618 -6.43 -55.45 -18.71
C VAL A 618 -6.33 -56.73 -17.86
N LEU A 619 -6.43 -56.63 -16.53
CA LEU A 619 -6.40 -57.78 -15.64
C LEU A 619 -7.58 -58.72 -15.87
N THR A 620 -8.77 -58.20 -16.16
CA THR A 620 -9.97 -59.02 -16.44
C THR A 620 -9.80 -59.82 -17.73
N GLU A 621 -9.32 -59.18 -18.80
CA GLU A 621 -9.02 -59.83 -20.08
C GLU A 621 -7.88 -60.85 -19.94
N ALA A 622 -6.78 -60.45 -19.29
CA ALA A 622 -5.64 -61.30 -18.99
C ALA A 622 -6.02 -62.54 -18.17
N ALA A 623 -6.86 -62.38 -17.15
CA ALA A 623 -7.33 -63.50 -16.34
C ALA A 623 -8.22 -64.46 -17.14
N SER A 624 -9.09 -63.92 -17.99
CA SER A 624 -9.95 -64.70 -18.89
C SER A 624 -9.13 -65.53 -19.89
N LEU A 625 -8.03 -64.96 -20.42
CA LEU A 625 -7.09 -65.71 -21.24
C LEU A 625 -6.36 -66.79 -20.43
N ALA A 626 -5.80 -66.43 -19.27
CA ALA A 626 -4.95 -67.32 -18.48
C ALA A 626 -5.66 -68.62 -18.07
N ILE A 627 -6.97 -68.59 -17.81
CA ILE A 627 -7.77 -69.79 -17.50
C ILE A 627 -7.77 -70.81 -18.67
N ARG A 628 -7.68 -70.33 -19.91
CA ARG A 628 -7.62 -71.16 -21.12
C ARG A 628 -6.22 -71.70 -21.41
N LEU A 629 -5.19 -71.16 -20.76
CA LEU A 629 -3.79 -71.57 -20.95
C LEU A 629 -3.43 -72.71 -20.00
N PRO A 630 -2.40 -73.53 -20.32
CA PRO A 630 -1.88 -74.52 -19.40
C PRO A 630 -1.53 -73.90 -18.03
N SER A 631 -1.74 -74.64 -16.95
CA SER A 631 -1.51 -74.16 -15.57
C SER A 631 -0.07 -73.73 -15.31
N SER A 632 0.89 -74.18 -16.13
CA SER A 632 2.30 -73.78 -16.08
C SER A 632 2.59 -72.40 -16.67
N VAL A 633 1.64 -71.78 -17.37
CA VAL A 633 1.80 -70.46 -18.01
C VAL A 633 1.17 -69.38 -17.14
N SER A 634 1.95 -68.37 -16.76
CA SER A 634 1.47 -67.18 -16.05
C SER A 634 1.15 -66.03 -17.02
N VAL A 635 0.47 -64.99 -16.53
CA VAL A 635 0.22 -63.75 -17.27
C VAL A 635 0.85 -62.58 -16.53
N ALA A 636 1.59 -61.75 -17.25
CA ALA A 636 2.26 -60.56 -16.72
C ALA A 636 1.48 -59.30 -17.10
N ILE A 637 1.32 -58.37 -16.15
CA ILE A 637 0.53 -57.14 -16.32
C ILE A 637 1.30 -55.95 -15.78
N ASN A 638 1.47 -54.93 -16.61
CA ASN A 638 2.09 -53.67 -16.25
C ASN A 638 1.25 -52.85 -15.26
N LEU A 639 1.89 -52.38 -14.18
CA LEU A 639 1.33 -51.46 -13.19
C LEU A 639 2.01 -50.10 -13.24
N SER A 640 1.19 -49.07 -13.48
CA SER A 640 1.61 -47.67 -13.38
C SER A 640 1.99 -47.29 -11.94
N ALA A 641 3.03 -46.45 -11.81
CA ALA A 641 3.46 -45.85 -10.55
C ALA A 641 2.32 -45.10 -9.83
N LEU A 642 1.43 -44.45 -10.58
CA LEU A 642 0.32 -43.69 -9.99
C LEU A 642 -0.74 -44.63 -9.40
N HIS A 643 -1.02 -45.74 -10.10
CA HIS A 643 -1.98 -46.74 -9.63
C HIS A 643 -1.45 -47.43 -8.37
N LEU A 644 -0.14 -47.73 -8.29
CA LEU A 644 0.51 -48.30 -7.10
C LEU A 644 0.31 -47.52 -5.80
N ARG A 645 0.07 -46.21 -5.89
CA ARG A 645 -0.18 -45.34 -4.73
C ARG A 645 -1.64 -45.29 -4.29
N GLU A 646 -2.56 -45.84 -5.09
CA GLU A 646 -3.98 -45.84 -4.76
C GLU A 646 -4.26 -46.72 -3.54
N ALA A 647 -4.98 -46.18 -2.57
CA ALA A 647 -5.26 -46.86 -1.30
C ALA A 647 -6.06 -48.16 -1.46
N LEU A 648 -6.91 -48.23 -2.49
CA LEU A 648 -7.80 -49.37 -2.75
C LEU A 648 -7.22 -50.33 -3.80
N LEU A 649 -6.01 -50.14 -4.30
CA LEU A 649 -5.44 -50.96 -5.38
C LEU A 649 -5.51 -52.45 -5.06
N PHE A 650 -5.04 -52.86 -3.88
CA PHE A 650 -5.05 -54.27 -3.50
C PHE A 650 -6.47 -54.86 -3.51
N ASP A 651 -7.42 -54.17 -2.89
CA ASP A 651 -8.81 -54.66 -2.78
C ASP A 651 -9.44 -54.78 -4.17
N GLN A 652 -9.11 -53.85 -5.07
CA GLN A 652 -9.60 -53.84 -6.44
C GLN A 652 -9.04 -54.98 -7.29
N LEU A 653 -7.72 -55.23 -7.24
CA LEU A 653 -7.07 -56.25 -8.06
C LEU A 653 -7.33 -57.66 -7.52
N SER A 654 -7.26 -57.85 -6.20
CA SER A 654 -7.56 -59.15 -5.57
C SER A 654 -9.01 -59.60 -5.82
N ALA A 655 -9.96 -58.67 -5.87
CA ALA A 655 -11.34 -58.97 -6.23
C ALA A 655 -11.47 -59.52 -7.66
N VAL A 656 -10.76 -58.94 -8.64
CA VAL A 656 -10.78 -59.43 -10.04
C VAL A 656 -10.17 -60.82 -10.13
N ILE A 657 -9.00 -61.03 -9.51
CA ILE A 657 -8.32 -62.33 -9.51
C ILE A 657 -9.22 -63.39 -8.88
N SER A 658 -9.77 -63.11 -7.70
CA SER A 658 -10.66 -64.03 -6.98
C SER A 658 -11.92 -64.37 -7.77
N THR A 659 -12.55 -63.37 -8.40
CA THR A 659 -13.79 -63.56 -9.18
C THR A 659 -13.54 -64.34 -10.47
N SER A 660 -12.34 -64.20 -11.05
CA SER A 660 -11.96 -64.94 -12.26
C SER A 660 -11.69 -66.43 -11.99
N GLY A 661 -11.37 -66.81 -10.75
CA GLY A 661 -10.92 -68.16 -10.41
C GLY A 661 -9.48 -68.47 -10.83
N LEU A 662 -8.72 -67.47 -11.27
CA LEU A 662 -7.29 -67.61 -11.56
C LEU A 662 -6.50 -67.75 -10.26
N ALA A 663 -5.62 -68.76 -10.19
CA ALA A 663 -4.68 -68.91 -9.08
C ALA A 663 -3.75 -67.67 -9.00
N PRO A 664 -3.64 -66.99 -7.84
CA PRO A 664 -2.86 -65.76 -7.72
C PRO A 664 -1.41 -65.87 -8.18
N GLU A 665 -0.79 -67.04 -8.02
CA GLU A 665 0.60 -67.33 -8.42
C GLU A 665 0.83 -67.31 -9.93
N ARG A 666 -0.26 -67.32 -10.71
CA ARG A 666 -0.24 -67.19 -12.17
C ARG A 666 -0.33 -65.74 -12.63
N VAL A 667 -0.47 -64.78 -11.71
CA VAL A 667 -0.45 -63.35 -12.02
C VAL A 667 0.89 -62.77 -11.61
N GLU A 668 1.58 -62.17 -12.58
CA GLU A 668 2.81 -61.41 -12.37
C GLU A 668 2.52 -59.94 -12.63
N PHE A 669 2.84 -59.06 -11.68
CA PHE A 669 2.72 -57.62 -11.87
C PHE A 669 4.09 -57.03 -12.15
N GLU A 670 4.19 -56.29 -13.26
CA GLU A 670 5.41 -55.64 -13.70
C GLU A 670 5.40 -54.18 -13.26
N VAL A 671 6.49 -53.74 -12.64
CA VAL A 671 6.67 -52.37 -12.16
C VAL A 671 7.99 -51.82 -12.66
N THR A 672 7.96 -50.66 -13.29
CA THR A 672 9.19 -50.04 -13.81
C THR A 672 10.12 -49.63 -12.69
N GLU A 673 11.42 -49.63 -12.97
CA GLU A 673 12.46 -49.17 -12.04
C GLU A 673 12.19 -47.75 -11.51
N THR A 674 11.72 -46.85 -12.37
CA THR A 674 11.39 -45.46 -12.01
C THR A 674 10.17 -45.36 -11.09
N ALA A 675 9.19 -46.26 -11.26
CA ALA A 675 8.05 -46.34 -10.34
C ALA A 675 8.52 -46.59 -8.90
N LEU A 676 9.59 -47.38 -8.73
CA LEU A 676 10.19 -47.72 -7.44
C LEU A 676 11.08 -46.62 -6.85
N LEU A 677 11.55 -45.65 -7.64
CA LEU A 677 12.32 -44.51 -7.12
C LEU A 677 11.44 -43.47 -6.42
N THR A 678 10.19 -43.36 -6.87
CA THR A 678 9.24 -42.38 -6.34
C THR A 678 8.39 -42.92 -5.19
N THR A 679 8.90 -43.95 -4.54
CA THR A 679 8.18 -44.79 -3.58
C THR A 679 7.88 -44.07 -2.27
N ASP A 680 6.60 -44.09 -1.89
CA ASP A 680 6.12 -43.83 -0.53
C ASP A 680 5.85 -45.16 0.20
N ASP A 681 5.67 -45.13 1.52
CA ASP A 681 5.40 -46.33 2.33
C ASP A 681 4.19 -47.14 1.82
N ARG A 682 3.25 -46.47 1.14
CA ARG A 682 2.04 -47.08 0.57
C ARG A 682 2.34 -47.96 -0.64
N THR A 683 3.21 -47.51 -1.53
CA THR A 683 3.61 -48.28 -2.73
C THR A 683 4.19 -49.63 -2.32
N ILE A 684 5.11 -49.65 -1.35
CA ILE A 684 5.69 -50.88 -0.82
C ILE A 684 4.65 -51.74 -0.11
N ASP A 685 3.74 -51.16 0.67
CA ASP A 685 2.67 -51.91 1.33
C ASP A 685 1.76 -52.63 0.33
N ASN A 686 1.32 -51.93 -0.73
CA ASN A 686 0.52 -52.52 -1.80
C ASN A 686 1.23 -53.69 -2.49
N LEU A 687 2.52 -53.54 -2.82
CA LEU A 687 3.31 -54.63 -3.40
C LEU A 687 3.44 -55.82 -2.42
N ARG A 688 3.64 -55.55 -1.12
CA ARG A 688 3.70 -56.61 -0.09
C ARG A 688 2.37 -57.34 0.05
N ARG A 689 1.25 -56.62 -0.02
CA ARG A 689 -0.10 -57.20 0.04
C ARG A 689 -0.37 -58.09 -1.16
N LEU A 690 -0.04 -57.64 -2.38
CA LEU A 690 -0.16 -58.46 -3.61
C LEU A 690 0.70 -59.72 -3.53
N ARG A 691 1.95 -59.61 -3.09
CA ARG A 691 2.83 -60.77 -2.90
C ARG A 691 2.31 -61.75 -1.84
N ARG A 692 1.80 -61.25 -0.71
CA ARG A 692 1.19 -62.09 0.35
C ARG A 692 -0.09 -62.79 -0.12
N PHE A 693 -0.81 -62.20 -1.06
CA PHE A 693 -1.98 -62.81 -1.70
C PHE A 693 -1.59 -63.93 -2.68
N GLY A 694 -0.32 -64.00 -3.09
CA GLY A 694 0.24 -65.07 -3.92
C GLY A 694 0.71 -64.59 -5.30
N CYS A 695 0.49 -63.33 -5.67
CA CYS A 695 0.97 -62.78 -6.94
C CYS A 695 2.50 -62.61 -6.95
N ARG A 696 3.08 -62.70 -8.15
CA ARG A 696 4.51 -62.42 -8.38
C ARG A 696 4.71 -60.96 -8.72
N ILE A 697 5.85 -60.40 -8.33
CA ILE A 697 6.23 -59.03 -8.68
C ILE A 697 7.53 -59.04 -9.48
N ALA A 698 7.50 -58.44 -10.66
CA ALA A 698 8.64 -58.29 -11.56
C ALA A 698 9.08 -56.83 -11.64
N ILE A 699 10.39 -56.60 -11.72
CA ILE A 699 10.95 -55.29 -12.05
C ILE A 699 11.12 -55.21 -13.55
N ASP A 700 10.59 -54.14 -14.14
CA ASP A 700 10.62 -53.86 -15.57
C ASP A 700 11.58 -52.72 -15.91
N ASP A 701 12.03 -52.65 -17.17
CA ASP A 701 12.98 -51.66 -17.71
C ASP A 701 14.31 -51.54 -16.94
N PHE A 702 14.81 -52.63 -16.34
CA PHE A 702 15.96 -52.56 -15.45
C PHE A 702 17.25 -52.11 -16.17
N GLY A 703 17.90 -51.08 -15.60
CA GLY A 703 19.16 -50.50 -16.09
C GLY A 703 19.00 -49.18 -16.86
N THR A 704 17.76 -48.75 -17.12
CA THR A 704 17.46 -47.45 -17.75
C THR A 704 17.32 -46.30 -16.74
N GLY A 705 17.28 -46.62 -15.45
CA GLY A 705 17.05 -45.69 -14.34
C GLY A 705 18.17 -45.66 -13.27
N PHE A 706 17.87 -45.01 -12.14
CA PHE A 706 18.78 -44.83 -10.99
C PHE A 706 18.37 -45.64 -9.75
N ALA A 707 17.72 -46.80 -9.88
CA ALA A 707 17.32 -47.60 -8.72
C ALA A 707 18.52 -47.88 -7.84
N SER A 708 18.43 -47.38 -6.61
CA SER A 708 19.42 -47.69 -5.60
C SER A 708 19.36 -49.19 -5.28
N LEU A 709 20.52 -49.82 -5.17
CA LEU A 709 20.68 -51.18 -4.65
C LEU A 709 19.92 -51.39 -3.33
N SER A 710 19.72 -50.33 -2.55
CA SER A 710 18.90 -50.35 -1.33
C SER A 710 17.42 -50.63 -1.58
N THR A 711 16.85 -50.20 -2.71
CA THR A 711 15.44 -50.43 -3.08
C THR A 711 15.20 -51.88 -3.51
N LEU A 712 16.12 -52.44 -4.30
CA LEU A 712 16.11 -53.87 -4.64
C LEU A 712 16.27 -54.77 -3.40
N ARG A 713 16.98 -54.27 -2.38
CA ARG A 713 17.13 -54.97 -1.10
C ARG A 713 15.92 -54.83 -0.18
N SER A 714 15.12 -53.77 -0.31
CA SER A 714 14.03 -53.46 0.63
C SER A 714 12.72 -54.18 0.33
N PHE A 715 12.56 -54.70 -0.90
CA PHE A 715 11.41 -55.47 -1.33
C PHE A 715 11.87 -56.77 -2.02
N PRO A 716 11.32 -57.94 -1.64
CA PRO A 716 11.63 -59.18 -2.35
C PRO A 716 10.89 -59.15 -3.69
N PHE A 717 11.61 -59.08 -4.80
CA PHE A 717 11.06 -59.27 -6.14
C PHE A 717 11.17 -60.75 -6.55
N ASP A 718 10.41 -61.16 -7.56
CA ASP A 718 10.43 -62.54 -8.08
C ASP A 718 11.13 -62.63 -9.44
N ARG A 719 11.08 -61.54 -10.23
CA ARG A 719 11.65 -61.47 -11.58
C ARG A 719 12.29 -60.11 -11.83
N LEU A 720 13.33 -60.09 -12.66
CA LEU A 720 14.00 -58.90 -13.18
C LEU A 720 14.02 -59.00 -14.71
N LYS A 721 13.46 -57.98 -15.38
CA LYS A 721 13.45 -57.85 -16.84
C LYS A 721 14.52 -56.85 -17.27
N ILE A 722 15.44 -57.30 -18.12
CA ILE A 722 16.53 -56.48 -18.68
C ILE A 722 16.02 -55.79 -19.94
N ASP A 723 16.10 -54.46 -19.96
CA ASP A 723 15.60 -53.64 -21.07
C ASP A 723 16.30 -53.95 -22.41
N ARG A 724 15.55 -53.80 -23.50
CA ARG A 724 16.01 -54.04 -24.87
C ARG A 724 17.21 -53.19 -25.29
N SER A 725 17.42 -52.01 -24.70
CA SER A 725 18.55 -51.14 -25.05
C SER A 725 19.89 -51.83 -24.86
N PHE A 726 20.02 -52.67 -23.82
CA PHE A 726 21.21 -53.46 -23.57
C PHE A 726 21.44 -54.55 -24.62
N ILE A 727 20.37 -55.07 -25.23
CA ILE A 727 20.45 -56.08 -26.29
C ILE A 727 20.86 -55.47 -27.63
N HIS A 728 20.45 -54.24 -27.93
CA HIS A 728 20.92 -53.55 -29.14
C HIS A 728 22.42 -53.16 -29.09
N GLU A 729 23.00 -53.10 -27.89
CA GLU A 729 24.43 -52.88 -27.67
C GLU A 729 25.25 -54.19 -27.73
N LEU A 730 24.62 -55.35 -27.53
CA LEU A 730 25.27 -56.66 -27.66
C LEU A 730 25.78 -56.85 -29.10
N GLY A 731 27.08 -57.13 -29.23
CA GLY A 731 27.77 -57.32 -30.51
C GLY A 731 28.36 -56.06 -31.16
N ARG A 732 28.06 -54.85 -30.66
CA ARG A 732 28.64 -53.58 -31.18
C ARG A 732 29.73 -52.98 -30.29
N ALA A 733 29.73 -53.27 -28.98
CA ALA A 733 30.72 -52.78 -28.03
C ALA A 733 31.04 -53.82 -26.94
N GLU A 734 32.31 -54.00 -26.58
CA GLU A 734 32.76 -54.91 -25.49
C GLU A 734 32.10 -54.60 -24.12
N ASN A 735 31.63 -53.37 -23.92
CA ASN A 735 31.00 -52.95 -22.66
C ASN A 735 29.57 -53.48 -22.49
N GLY A 736 28.78 -53.61 -23.56
CA GLY A 736 27.38 -54.05 -23.48
C GLY A 736 27.23 -55.49 -22.97
N GLU A 737 28.06 -56.40 -23.48
CA GLU A 737 28.08 -57.80 -23.06
C GLU A 737 28.47 -57.95 -21.58
N ARG A 738 29.43 -57.14 -21.11
CA ARG A 738 29.86 -57.12 -19.69
C ARG A 738 28.76 -56.63 -18.76
N ILE A 739 27.98 -55.64 -19.18
CA ILE A 739 26.86 -55.09 -18.39
C ILE A 739 25.75 -56.14 -18.25
N VAL A 740 25.32 -56.75 -19.37
CA VAL A 740 24.29 -57.81 -19.34
C VAL A 740 24.74 -58.97 -18.47
N LYS A 741 26.00 -59.41 -18.59
CA LYS A 741 26.59 -60.43 -17.71
C LYS A 741 26.49 -60.06 -16.23
N ALA A 742 26.90 -58.84 -15.87
CA ALA A 742 26.86 -58.37 -14.50
C ALA A 742 25.42 -58.31 -13.94
N ILE A 743 24.45 -57.88 -14.74
CA ILE A 743 23.03 -57.82 -14.34
C ILE A 743 22.47 -59.24 -14.12
N VAL A 744 22.78 -60.18 -15.03
CA VAL A 744 22.36 -61.58 -14.90
C VAL A 744 22.94 -62.22 -13.64
N GLU A 745 24.26 -62.09 -13.42
CA GLU A 745 24.93 -62.62 -12.22
C GLU A 745 24.38 -61.99 -10.93
N PHE A 746 24.09 -60.70 -10.96
CA PHE A 746 23.47 -59.98 -9.85
C PHE A 746 22.07 -60.51 -9.52
N GLY A 747 21.18 -60.64 -10.52
CA GLY A 747 19.83 -61.16 -10.29
C GLY A 747 19.82 -62.62 -9.83
N GLN A 748 20.70 -63.46 -10.39
CA GLN A 748 20.87 -64.85 -9.94
C GLN A 748 21.35 -64.93 -8.48
N THR A 749 22.26 -64.05 -8.06
CA THR A 749 22.74 -63.97 -6.67
C THR A 749 21.60 -63.61 -5.70
N LEU A 750 20.64 -62.80 -6.15
CA LEU A 750 19.43 -62.45 -5.40
C LEU A 750 18.32 -63.50 -5.49
N GLY A 751 18.51 -64.57 -6.27
CA GLY A 751 17.50 -65.61 -6.48
C GLY A 751 16.33 -65.18 -7.37
N LEU A 752 16.51 -64.15 -8.20
CA LEU A 752 15.49 -63.62 -9.11
C LEU A 752 15.47 -64.43 -10.42
N LEU A 753 14.28 -64.59 -11.00
CA LEU A 753 14.15 -65.03 -12.39
C LEU A 753 14.58 -63.88 -13.33
N ILE A 754 15.37 -64.19 -14.35
CA ILE A 754 15.85 -63.18 -15.29
C ILE A 754 15.10 -63.32 -16.61
N THR A 755 14.56 -62.20 -17.10
CA THR A 755 14.01 -62.07 -18.44
C THR A 755 14.81 -61.08 -19.24
N VAL A 756 15.11 -61.41 -20.48
CA VAL A 756 15.79 -60.50 -21.40
C VAL A 756 14.84 -60.08 -22.50
N GLU A 757 14.64 -58.77 -22.66
CA GLU A 757 13.75 -58.21 -23.65
C GLU A 757 14.48 -57.80 -24.94
N GLY A 758 13.73 -57.64 -26.03
CA GLY A 758 14.31 -57.22 -27.32
C GLY A 758 15.14 -58.30 -28.01
N VAL A 759 14.90 -59.58 -27.71
CA VAL A 759 15.58 -60.69 -28.40
C VAL A 759 14.97 -60.85 -29.80
N GLU A 760 15.60 -60.20 -30.78
CA GLU A 760 15.15 -60.16 -32.18
C GLU A 760 15.78 -61.21 -33.11
N THR A 761 17.00 -61.68 -32.82
CA THR A 761 17.73 -62.62 -33.70
C THR A 761 18.25 -63.86 -32.97
N GLU A 762 18.56 -64.93 -33.70
CA GLU A 762 19.18 -66.13 -33.12
C GLU A 762 20.59 -65.83 -32.58
N GLU A 763 21.30 -64.84 -33.11
CA GLU A 763 22.57 -64.39 -32.54
C GLU A 763 22.40 -63.80 -31.13
N HIS A 764 21.36 -62.98 -30.90
CA HIS A 764 21.03 -62.49 -29.56
C HIS A 764 20.73 -63.66 -28.62
N ALA A 765 19.94 -64.64 -29.07
CA ALA A 765 19.61 -65.82 -28.28
C ALA A 765 20.84 -66.69 -27.96
N ALA A 766 21.77 -66.85 -28.91
CA ALA A 766 22.99 -67.63 -28.74
C ALA A 766 23.92 -67.00 -27.68
N MET A 767 24.04 -65.67 -27.65
CA MET A 767 24.82 -64.96 -26.64
C MET A 767 24.26 -65.15 -25.22
N LEU A 768 22.95 -65.33 -25.09
CA LEU A 768 22.29 -65.55 -23.81
C LEU A 768 22.31 -67.03 -23.37
N TYR A 769 22.62 -67.95 -24.26
CA TYR A 769 22.55 -69.40 -24.01
C TYR A 769 23.58 -69.88 -22.96
N GLY A 770 24.67 -69.14 -22.79
CA GLY A 770 25.71 -69.41 -21.79
C GLY A 770 25.22 -69.27 -20.34
N TYR A 771 24.11 -68.57 -20.12
CA TYR A 771 23.54 -68.36 -18.80
C TYR A 771 22.49 -69.43 -18.43
N ARG A 772 22.43 -69.79 -17.15
CA ARG A 772 21.42 -70.73 -16.63
C ARG A 772 20.10 -70.01 -16.36
N ASP A 773 19.00 -70.70 -16.65
CA ASP A 773 17.62 -70.30 -16.31
C ASP A 773 17.20 -68.87 -16.71
N ILE A 774 17.59 -68.46 -17.94
CA ILE A 774 17.11 -67.22 -18.56
C ILE A 774 15.81 -67.47 -19.33
N ASP A 775 14.87 -66.54 -19.16
CA ASP A 775 13.72 -66.35 -20.04
C ASP A 775 14.01 -65.21 -21.03
N ALA A 776 13.46 -65.28 -22.24
CA ALA A 776 13.61 -64.25 -23.26
C ALA A 776 12.26 -63.87 -23.88
N GLN A 777 12.19 -62.60 -24.28
CA GLN A 777 11.07 -61.99 -24.94
C GLN A 777 11.57 -61.13 -26.11
N GLY A 778 10.89 -61.22 -27.25
CA GLY A 778 11.25 -60.45 -28.44
C GLY A 778 10.70 -61.05 -29.72
N TYR A 779 10.95 -60.34 -30.83
CA TYR A 779 10.37 -60.67 -32.13
C TYR A 779 10.95 -61.94 -32.76
N LEU A 780 12.07 -62.45 -32.26
CA LEU A 780 12.58 -63.77 -32.65
C LEU A 780 11.50 -64.84 -32.43
N PHE A 781 10.81 -64.77 -31.28
CA PHE A 781 9.79 -65.75 -30.91
C PHE A 781 8.44 -65.35 -31.47
N SER A 782 7.93 -64.18 -31.09
CA SER A 782 6.66 -63.67 -31.59
C SER A 782 6.54 -62.17 -31.33
N PRO A 783 5.97 -61.40 -32.27
CA PRO A 783 5.42 -60.09 -31.93
C PRO A 783 4.22 -60.26 -30.96
N PRO A 784 3.72 -59.16 -30.38
CA PRO A 784 2.43 -59.17 -29.68
C PRO A 784 1.31 -59.68 -30.61
N VAL A 785 0.52 -60.64 -30.13
CA VAL A 785 -0.55 -61.29 -30.91
C VAL A 785 -1.85 -61.40 -30.10
N SER A 786 -2.95 -61.75 -30.75
CA SER A 786 -4.22 -61.97 -30.05
C SER A 786 -4.17 -63.16 -29.09
N GLY A 787 -5.01 -63.14 -28.05
CA GLY A 787 -5.10 -64.23 -27.08
C GLY A 787 -5.46 -65.59 -27.72
N ASP A 788 -6.28 -65.59 -28.77
CA ASP A 788 -6.62 -66.81 -29.51
C ASP A 788 -5.41 -67.43 -30.20
N ARG A 789 -4.48 -66.61 -30.69
CA ARG A 789 -3.23 -67.08 -31.28
C ARG A 789 -2.30 -67.67 -30.22
N ILE A 790 -2.23 -67.08 -29.02
CA ILE A 790 -1.49 -67.65 -27.90
C ILE A 790 -2.06 -69.01 -27.48
N VAL A 791 -3.39 -69.14 -27.39
CA VAL A 791 -4.03 -70.42 -27.06
C VAL A 791 -3.74 -71.48 -28.12
N ALA A 792 -3.75 -71.11 -29.41
CA ALA A 792 -3.39 -72.04 -30.48
C ALA A 792 -1.93 -72.52 -30.38
N ILE A 793 -0.99 -71.64 -30.06
CA ILE A 793 0.44 -71.96 -29.93
C ILE A 793 0.73 -72.79 -28.67
N THR A 794 -0.05 -72.60 -27.60
CA THR A 794 0.12 -73.34 -26.32
C THR A 794 -0.64 -74.68 -26.29
N GLY A 795 -1.73 -74.82 -27.05
CA GLY A 795 -2.61 -75.99 -27.04
C GLY A 795 -2.13 -77.21 -27.85
N SER A 796 -1.12 -77.07 -28.70
CA SER A 796 -0.59 -78.13 -29.57
C SER A 796 0.33 -79.15 -28.88
N GLY A 797 0.39 -79.16 -27.54
CA GLY A 797 1.17 -80.14 -26.75
C GLY A 797 2.69 -79.93 -26.78
N VAL A 798 3.17 -79.02 -27.62
CA VAL A 798 4.55 -78.56 -27.69
C VAL A 798 4.50 -77.05 -27.58
N ALA A 799 4.70 -76.51 -26.38
CA ALA A 799 4.77 -75.06 -26.14
C ALA A 799 6.04 -74.43 -26.74
N THR A 800 6.56 -74.97 -27.84
CA THR A 800 7.78 -74.54 -28.52
C THR A 800 7.40 -73.61 -29.66
N ILE A 801 7.85 -72.36 -29.57
CA ILE A 801 7.70 -71.39 -30.65
C ILE A 801 8.86 -71.60 -31.64
N ALA A 802 8.55 -71.95 -32.89
CA ALA A 802 9.51 -71.86 -33.99
C ALA A 802 9.78 -70.38 -34.31
N PRO A 803 11.01 -69.99 -34.70
CA PRO A 803 11.33 -68.60 -35.00
C PRO A 803 10.35 -68.05 -36.05
N ALA A 804 9.92 -66.80 -35.86
CA ALA A 804 8.98 -66.15 -36.78
C ALA A 804 9.58 -66.11 -38.20
N GLU A 805 8.82 -66.53 -39.22
CA GLU A 805 9.22 -66.30 -40.62
C GLU A 805 9.41 -64.79 -40.83
N PRO A 806 10.47 -64.36 -41.53
CA PRO A 806 10.76 -62.94 -41.72
C PRO A 806 9.56 -62.28 -42.41
N ALA A 807 8.93 -61.33 -41.70
CA ALA A 807 7.87 -60.52 -42.25
C ALA A 807 8.41 -59.77 -43.47
N THR A 808 7.82 -60.04 -44.64
CA THR A 808 8.05 -59.23 -45.84
C THR A 808 7.52 -57.83 -45.56
N MET A 809 8.41 -56.83 -45.72
CA MET A 809 8.23 -55.41 -45.39
C MET A 809 6.93 -54.79 -45.91
#